data_AF-A0A9Q1AMR0-F1
#
_entry.id   AF-A0A9Q1AMR0-F1
#
_cell.length_a   1.000
_cell.length_b   1.000
_cell.length_c   1.000
_cell.angle_alpha   90.00
_cell.angle_beta   90.00
_cell.angle_gamma   90.00
#
_symmetry.space_group_name_H-M   'P 1'
#
loop_
_entity.id
_entity.type
_entity.pdbx_description
1 polymer ?
#
loop_
_entity_poly.entity_id
_entity_poly.type
_entity_poly.pdbx_seq_one_letter_code
_entity_poly.pdbx_strand_id
1 'polypeptide(L)'
;MLGNNPADENPSEKDPCDALIGRIKYLFTDEFLSSFHPMSGHLRAALQRKGGLYGLVPASVIAACDTKTSNLCKLLNPEVESKPFLALSLIMRAIPRLSGFVVTSKGQLSIQKQNPYPTEIIESSDIQQCSTESILVNAIQIPASLDETIQPVTLDISSSGYYLDVIAQKLGVTDASKVLLSRTIGKASSETRLYFAASESLVMELLSDHANVKDFHVKGLLNARASYFCGQEIYGDAIMASVGYTWRSKELFHEDVSLQSYYRMLISKIPNGNYKLSREAILTAELPSLFTTKANWRGSFPREILCTFCRQHQLSEPIFSPTSIPLKASCKLPRSQKKLKVTEAAELATEYTNGGSSNAGDGESVGLESSFRCEVKVFSKGQDLIIECSPKEIYKKQSDAIQSASLQVLSWLNAYFKDLGMPLEKLNCSADALGIRLTSENFLKEFALCQSLHNVQQCGNQGSKLSESKSTNMEYTLSGQDVCLPNIEGSYSGVCPSSGSLLCISYSVSLVTEGGHTKELIESKDEFEFEIGNGTVVSTLEGVVTQMSVGQCAHFNMNLPPHEFILAAVDDPARIVSLLSSEICSLEYHVTLLRVTEPSEERMEQALFSPPLSKQRVEYAVQHIKKSSAKTLVDFGCGSGSLLDSLLDYPTSLEKMVGADLSQKSLSRAARYCIPN
;
A
#
# COMPACT_ATOMS: atom_id res chain seq x y z
N MET A 1 9.44 24.21 -28.08
CA MET A 1 8.49 23.28 -27.45
C MET A 1 7.90 22.42 -28.56
N LEU A 2 7.97 21.09 -28.44
CA LEU A 2 7.11 20.22 -29.24
C LEU A 2 5.69 20.42 -28.73
N GLY A 3 4.74 20.70 -29.63
CA GLY A 3 3.37 21.09 -29.29
C GLY A 3 2.48 19.94 -28.80
N ASN A 4 3.05 19.00 -28.03
CA ASN A 4 2.32 17.87 -27.48
C ASN A 4 1.59 18.31 -26.21
N ASN A 5 0.42 18.94 -26.37
CA ASN A 5 -0.51 19.01 -25.25
C ASN A 5 -1.01 17.58 -24.97
N PRO A 6 -1.02 17.10 -23.71
CA PRO A 6 -1.59 15.78 -23.39
C PRO A 6 -3.11 15.71 -23.60
N ALA A 7 -3.77 16.84 -23.91
CA ALA A 7 -5.16 16.88 -24.36
C ALA A 7 -5.34 16.38 -25.82
N ASP A 8 -4.29 16.40 -26.65
CA ASP A 8 -4.31 15.93 -28.03
C ASP A 8 -4.01 14.42 -28.16
N GLU A 9 -3.68 13.73 -27.06
CA GLU A 9 -3.69 12.26 -26.96
C GLU A 9 -5.04 11.68 -26.51
N ASN A 10 -6.12 12.48 -26.55
CA ASN A 10 -7.46 11.89 -26.62
C ASN A 10 -7.55 11.05 -27.92
N PRO A 11 -8.09 9.81 -27.90
CA PRO A 11 -8.31 9.00 -29.10
C PRO A 11 -9.50 9.53 -29.93
N SER A 12 -9.42 10.79 -30.34
CA SER A 12 -10.35 11.50 -31.20
C SER A 12 -9.92 11.30 -32.65
N GLU A 13 -10.31 10.16 -33.24
CA GLU A 13 -10.70 10.06 -34.67
C GLU A 13 -11.14 8.65 -35.09
N LYS A 14 -10.93 7.61 -34.26
CA LYS A 14 -11.37 6.23 -34.54
C LYS A 14 -12.28 5.70 -33.45
N ASP A 15 -13.41 5.10 -33.85
CA ASP A 15 -14.29 4.33 -32.97
C ASP A 15 -13.44 3.28 -32.19
N PRO A 16 -13.53 3.23 -30.85
CA PRO A 16 -12.86 2.21 -30.05
C PRO A 16 -13.16 0.76 -30.50
N CYS A 17 -14.34 0.50 -31.10
CA CYS A 17 -14.66 -0.80 -31.71
C CYS A 17 -13.75 -1.10 -32.91
N ASP A 18 -13.57 -0.14 -33.81
CA ASP A 18 -12.76 -0.31 -35.02
C ASP A 18 -11.25 -0.31 -34.67
N ALA A 19 -10.85 0.40 -33.61
CA ALA A 19 -9.50 0.30 -33.04
C ALA A 19 -9.24 -1.10 -32.44
N LEU A 20 -10.22 -1.69 -31.74
CA LEU A 20 -10.14 -3.05 -31.20
C LEU A 20 -10.03 -4.09 -32.32
N ILE A 21 -10.86 -3.98 -33.36
CA ILE A 21 -10.81 -4.83 -34.57
C ILE A 21 -9.45 -4.72 -35.27
N GLY A 22 -8.94 -3.50 -35.44
CA GLY A 22 -7.61 -3.25 -36.00
C GLY A 22 -6.48 -3.86 -35.14
N ARG A 23 -6.58 -3.79 -33.81
CA ARG A 23 -5.61 -4.40 -32.90
C ARG A 23 -5.63 -5.93 -32.99
N ILE A 24 -6.81 -6.55 -32.95
CA ILE A 24 -6.96 -8.01 -33.09
C ILE A 24 -6.38 -8.47 -34.43
N LYS A 25 -6.70 -7.78 -35.55
CA LYS A 25 -6.12 -8.09 -36.86
C LYS A 25 -4.58 -8.05 -36.84
N TYR A 26 -4.00 -7.04 -36.20
CA TYR A 26 -2.54 -6.90 -36.07
C TYR A 26 -1.91 -8.04 -35.25
N LEU A 27 -2.56 -8.55 -34.20
CA LEU A 27 -2.03 -9.66 -33.40
C LEU A 27 -1.87 -10.97 -34.21
N PHE A 28 -2.61 -11.14 -35.31
CA PHE A 28 -2.53 -12.33 -36.16
C PHE A 28 -1.74 -12.09 -37.48
N THR A 29 -0.99 -11.00 -37.60
CA THR A 29 -0.09 -10.80 -38.75
C THR A 29 1.19 -11.63 -38.63
N ASP A 30 1.82 -11.88 -39.77
CA ASP A 30 3.09 -12.59 -39.87
C ASP A 30 4.22 -11.87 -39.12
N GLU A 31 4.27 -10.53 -39.21
CA GLU A 31 5.22 -9.68 -38.49
C GLU A 31 5.08 -9.74 -36.97
N PHE A 32 3.87 -9.98 -36.45
CA PHE A 32 3.66 -9.99 -35.00
C PHE A 32 4.20 -11.26 -34.34
N LEU A 33 4.25 -12.38 -35.07
CA LEU A 33 4.72 -13.67 -34.54
C LEU A 33 6.19 -13.64 -34.11
N SER A 34 7.03 -12.84 -34.78
CA SER A 34 8.45 -12.67 -34.44
C SER A 34 8.71 -11.63 -33.34
N SER A 35 7.68 -10.93 -32.85
CA SER A 35 7.84 -9.90 -31.82
C SER A 35 8.14 -10.47 -30.42
N PHE A 36 8.77 -9.68 -29.56
CA PHE A 36 8.98 -9.98 -28.14
C PHE A 36 7.74 -9.71 -27.25
N HIS A 37 6.55 -9.59 -27.84
CA HIS A 37 5.32 -9.34 -27.09
C HIS A 37 4.84 -10.64 -26.40
N PRO A 38 4.33 -10.62 -25.15
CA PRO A 38 3.75 -11.79 -24.48
C PRO A 38 2.81 -12.65 -25.35
N MET A 39 1.87 -11.99 -26.05
CA MET A 39 1.01 -12.60 -27.07
C MET A 39 1.72 -13.39 -28.17
N SER A 40 2.94 -13.04 -28.61
CA SER A 40 3.72 -13.87 -29.54
C SER A 40 4.09 -15.21 -28.91
N GLY A 41 4.50 -15.23 -27.64
CA GLY A 41 4.74 -16.48 -26.91
C GLY A 41 3.50 -17.39 -26.90
N HIS A 42 2.32 -16.81 -26.64
CA HIS A 42 1.06 -17.53 -26.72
C HIS A 42 0.73 -18.04 -28.13
N LEU A 43 0.99 -17.26 -29.19
CA LEU A 43 0.76 -17.66 -30.58
C LEU A 43 1.71 -18.80 -31.01
N ARG A 44 3.00 -18.70 -30.67
CA ARG A 44 4.01 -19.74 -30.97
C ARG A 44 3.69 -21.04 -30.22
N ALA A 45 3.31 -20.96 -28.95
CA ALA A 45 2.89 -22.12 -28.17
C ALA A 45 1.56 -22.73 -28.68
N ALA A 46 0.63 -21.91 -29.18
CA ALA A 46 -0.59 -22.42 -29.81
C ALA A 46 -0.30 -23.23 -31.08
N LEU A 47 0.72 -22.87 -31.86
CA LEU A 47 1.19 -23.65 -33.02
C LEU A 47 1.86 -24.98 -32.64
N GLN A 48 2.18 -25.22 -31.36
CA GLN A 48 2.68 -26.51 -30.87
C GLN A 48 1.58 -27.42 -30.30
N ARG A 49 0.34 -26.91 -30.15
CA ARG A 49 -0.80 -27.69 -29.61
C ARG A 49 -1.19 -28.84 -30.56
N LYS A 50 -1.49 -30.00 -29.97
CA LYS A 50 -1.75 -31.26 -30.70
C LYS A 50 -3.18 -31.33 -31.27
N GLY A 51 -3.31 -31.96 -32.44
CA GLY A 51 -4.61 -32.27 -33.04
C GLY A 51 -5.44 -31.04 -33.39
N GLY A 52 -6.74 -31.10 -33.10
CA GLY A 52 -7.69 -30.00 -33.40
C GLY A 52 -7.47 -28.70 -32.62
N LEU A 53 -6.48 -28.66 -31.72
CA LEU A 53 -6.11 -27.47 -30.94
C LEU A 53 -5.00 -26.63 -31.60
N TYR A 54 -4.41 -27.10 -32.70
CA TYR A 54 -3.32 -26.46 -33.42
C TYR A 54 -3.66 -25.02 -33.85
N GLY A 55 -2.84 -24.05 -33.43
CA GLY A 55 -2.97 -22.64 -33.78
C GLY A 55 -4.16 -21.91 -33.13
N LEU A 56 -4.97 -22.58 -32.30
CA LEU A 56 -6.07 -21.94 -31.57
C LEU A 56 -5.53 -21.23 -30.32
N VAL A 57 -5.79 -19.93 -30.21
CA VAL A 57 -5.48 -19.12 -29.01
C VAL A 57 -6.78 -18.80 -28.26
N PRO A 58 -6.88 -19.04 -26.93
CA PRO A 58 -8.04 -18.61 -26.15
C PRO A 58 -8.24 -17.08 -26.23
N ALA A 59 -9.46 -16.63 -26.47
CA ALA A 59 -9.77 -15.20 -26.58
C ALA A 59 -9.60 -14.46 -25.24
N SER A 60 -9.69 -15.17 -24.11
CA SER A 60 -9.36 -14.67 -22.76
C SER A 60 -7.91 -14.20 -22.62
N VAL A 61 -6.97 -14.84 -23.33
CA VAL A 61 -5.56 -14.45 -23.35
C VAL A 61 -5.38 -13.13 -24.10
N ILE A 62 -6.09 -12.93 -25.21
CA ILE A 62 -6.06 -11.66 -25.95
C ILE A 62 -6.59 -10.52 -25.07
N ALA A 63 -7.64 -10.77 -24.28
CA ALA A 63 -8.16 -9.80 -23.30
C ALA A 63 -7.14 -9.46 -22.19
N ALA A 64 -6.46 -10.47 -21.64
CA ALA A 64 -5.69 -10.36 -20.40
C ALA A 64 -4.18 -10.09 -20.60
N CYS A 65 -3.62 -10.41 -21.76
CA CYS A 65 -2.18 -10.31 -22.05
C CYS A 65 -1.83 -9.22 -23.09
N ASP A 66 -2.80 -8.63 -23.80
CA ASP A 66 -2.59 -7.43 -24.61
C ASP A 66 -3.18 -6.19 -23.93
N THR A 67 -2.30 -5.32 -23.41
CA THR A 67 -2.70 -4.11 -22.67
C THR A 67 -3.51 -3.13 -23.55
N LYS A 68 -3.24 -3.08 -24.86
CA LYS A 68 -4.00 -2.25 -25.81
C LYS A 68 -5.44 -2.75 -25.96
N THR A 69 -5.62 -4.05 -26.20
CA THR A 69 -6.95 -4.70 -26.21
C THR A 69 -7.69 -4.48 -24.89
N SER A 70 -7.05 -4.77 -23.74
CA SER A 70 -7.63 -4.51 -22.41
C SER A 70 -8.14 -3.07 -22.26
N ASN A 71 -7.32 -2.07 -22.61
CA ASN A 71 -7.68 -0.67 -22.45
C ASN A 71 -8.81 -0.24 -23.40
N LEU A 72 -8.85 -0.77 -24.62
CA LEU A 72 -9.97 -0.55 -25.56
C LEU A 72 -11.28 -1.19 -25.05
N CYS A 73 -11.21 -2.41 -24.48
CA CYS A 73 -12.36 -3.04 -23.84
C CYS A 73 -12.91 -2.22 -22.66
N LYS A 74 -12.03 -1.64 -21.82
CA LYS A 74 -12.41 -0.75 -20.72
C LYS A 74 -13.04 0.56 -21.19
N LEU A 75 -12.53 1.13 -22.29
CA LEU A 75 -13.10 2.34 -22.90
C LEU A 75 -14.51 2.09 -23.47
N LEU A 76 -14.75 0.88 -24.01
CA LEU A 76 -16.06 0.45 -24.48
C LEU A 76 -17.04 0.12 -23.35
N ASN A 77 -16.56 -0.51 -22.27
CA ASN A 77 -17.35 -0.78 -21.08
C ASN A 77 -16.46 -0.79 -19.81
N PRO A 78 -16.58 0.21 -18.91
CA PRO A 78 -15.84 0.26 -17.66
C PRO A 78 -16.06 -0.94 -16.72
N GLU A 79 -17.21 -1.63 -16.79
CA GLU A 79 -17.48 -2.84 -15.99
C GLU A 79 -16.51 -3.99 -16.30
N VAL A 80 -15.75 -3.93 -17.40
CA VAL A 80 -14.66 -4.88 -17.69
C VAL A 80 -13.62 -4.97 -16.56
N GLU A 81 -13.44 -3.91 -15.77
CA GLU A 81 -12.49 -3.95 -14.65
C GLU A 81 -12.94 -4.90 -13.53
N SER A 82 -14.23 -4.96 -13.20
CA SER A 82 -14.79 -5.88 -12.21
C SER A 82 -15.19 -7.23 -12.81
N LYS A 83 -15.66 -7.25 -14.06
CA LYS A 83 -16.21 -8.43 -14.76
C LYS A 83 -15.37 -8.78 -15.99
N PRO A 84 -14.30 -9.60 -15.85
CA PRO A 84 -13.36 -9.88 -16.94
C PRO A 84 -14.01 -10.58 -18.16
N PHE A 85 -15.11 -11.30 -17.97
CA PHE A 85 -15.86 -11.94 -19.06
C PHE A 85 -16.50 -10.94 -20.04
N LEU A 86 -16.68 -9.66 -19.66
CA LEU A 86 -17.18 -8.63 -20.58
C LEU A 86 -16.16 -8.28 -21.66
N ALA A 87 -14.84 -8.32 -21.37
CA ALA A 87 -13.81 -8.13 -22.39
C ALA A 87 -13.84 -9.25 -23.44
N LEU A 88 -14.06 -10.49 -22.97
CA LEU A 88 -14.24 -11.65 -23.84
C LEU A 88 -15.46 -11.48 -24.77
N SER A 89 -16.58 -10.97 -24.25
CA SER A 89 -17.76 -10.62 -25.06
C SER A 89 -17.46 -9.61 -26.16
N LEU A 90 -16.77 -8.51 -25.83
CA LEU A 90 -16.38 -7.48 -26.79
C LEU A 90 -15.44 -8.03 -27.88
N ILE A 91 -14.47 -8.89 -27.51
CA ILE A 91 -13.57 -9.54 -28.46
C ILE A 91 -14.32 -10.51 -29.37
N MET A 92 -15.14 -11.41 -28.82
CA MET A 92 -15.87 -12.40 -29.62
C MET A 92 -16.84 -11.72 -30.60
N ARG A 93 -17.49 -10.62 -30.19
CA ARG A 93 -18.34 -9.78 -31.06
C ARG A 93 -17.58 -9.04 -32.17
N ALA A 94 -16.27 -8.82 -31.99
CA ALA A 94 -15.41 -8.23 -33.02
C ALA A 94 -15.01 -9.23 -34.12
N ILE A 95 -14.96 -10.54 -33.82
CA ILE A 95 -14.45 -11.57 -34.74
C ILE A 95 -15.25 -11.69 -36.05
N PRO A 96 -16.60 -11.65 -36.08
CA PRO A 96 -17.35 -11.68 -37.34
C PRO A 96 -16.98 -10.55 -38.32
N ARG A 97 -16.56 -9.38 -37.80
CA ARG A 97 -16.10 -8.24 -38.63
C ARG A 97 -14.67 -8.43 -39.17
N LEU A 98 -13.98 -9.52 -38.79
CA LEU A 98 -12.65 -9.94 -39.24
C LEU A 98 -12.69 -11.21 -40.12
N SER A 99 -13.86 -11.57 -40.65
CA SER A 99 -14.03 -12.66 -41.62
C SER A 99 -13.05 -12.49 -42.80
N GLY A 100 -12.30 -13.54 -43.13
CA GLY A 100 -11.22 -13.49 -44.13
C GLY A 100 -9.81 -13.40 -43.53
N PHE A 101 -9.67 -13.20 -42.21
CA PHE A 101 -8.37 -13.13 -41.54
C PHE A 101 -8.25 -14.06 -40.32
N VAL A 102 -9.30 -14.16 -39.52
CA VAL A 102 -9.39 -15.07 -38.36
C VAL A 102 -10.66 -15.91 -38.41
N VAL A 103 -10.62 -17.07 -37.75
CA VAL A 103 -11.72 -18.03 -37.64
C VAL A 103 -11.90 -18.42 -36.16
N THR A 104 -13.14 -18.64 -35.75
CA THR A 104 -13.49 -19.29 -34.47
C THR A 104 -14.14 -20.65 -34.73
N SER A 105 -13.80 -21.63 -33.92
CA SER A 105 -14.42 -22.96 -33.93
C SER A 105 -15.78 -22.92 -33.23
N LYS A 106 -16.80 -23.55 -33.82
CA LYS A 106 -18.17 -23.55 -33.28
C LYS A 106 -18.20 -24.21 -31.90
N GLY A 107 -18.58 -23.45 -30.87
CA GLY A 107 -18.62 -23.94 -29.48
C GLY A 107 -17.35 -23.68 -28.66
N GLN A 108 -16.32 -23.02 -29.22
CA GLN A 108 -15.07 -22.70 -28.52
C GLN A 108 -14.81 -21.19 -28.48
N LEU A 109 -14.26 -20.71 -27.36
CA LEU A 109 -13.89 -19.30 -27.18
C LEU A 109 -12.42 -19.07 -27.57
N SER A 110 -12.02 -19.63 -28.71
CA SER A 110 -10.67 -19.58 -29.25
C SER A 110 -10.63 -19.11 -30.69
N ILE A 111 -9.61 -18.33 -31.01
CA ILE A 111 -9.42 -17.67 -32.31
C ILE A 111 -8.19 -18.27 -32.98
N GLN A 112 -8.33 -18.60 -34.25
CA GLN A 112 -7.28 -19.07 -35.16
C GLN A 112 -7.02 -18.03 -36.25
N LYS A 113 -5.80 -17.96 -36.77
CA LYS A 113 -5.53 -17.32 -38.05
C LYS A 113 -6.13 -18.17 -39.18
N GLN A 114 -6.85 -17.56 -40.13
CA GLN A 114 -7.54 -18.31 -41.20
C GLN A 114 -6.55 -18.94 -42.19
N ASN A 115 -5.53 -18.19 -42.57
CA ASN A 115 -4.45 -18.67 -43.42
C ASN A 115 -3.27 -19.08 -42.53
N PRO A 116 -2.58 -20.20 -42.78
CA PRO A 116 -1.42 -20.59 -41.99
C PRO A 116 -0.32 -19.52 -42.03
N TYR A 117 0.61 -19.58 -41.08
CA TYR A 117 1.85 -18.80 -41.18
C TYR A 117 2.76 -19.40 -42.26
N PRO A 118 3.50 -18.58 -43.03
CA PRO A 118 4.53 -19.07 -43.95
C PRO A 118 5.57 -19.92 -43.21
N THR A 119 6.01 -21.02 -43.85
CA THR A 119 6.92 -22.00 -43.23
C THR A 119 8.23 -21.35 -42.77
N GLU A 120 8.73 -20.38 -43.54
CA GLU A 120 9.95 -19.63 -43.28
C GLU A 120 9.88 -18.84 -41.95
N ILE A 121 8.67 -18.41 -41.56
CA ILE A 121 8.43 -17.65 -40.32
C ILE A 121 8.28 -18.61 -39.13
N ILE A 122 7.73 -19.81 -39.36
CA ILE A 122 7.65 -20.87 -38.34
C ILE A 122 9.05 -21.39 -38.01
N GLU A 123 9.89 -21.63 -39.02
CA GLU A 123 11.27 -22.11 -38.86
C GLU A 123 12.17 -21.06 -38.18
N SER A 124 12.02 -19.77 -38.51
CA SER A 124 12.83 -18.68 -37.94
C SER A 124 12.37 -18.18 -36.56
N SER A 125 11.26 -18.68 -36.00
CA SER A 125 10.72 -18.22 -34.71
C SER A 125 11.08 -19.11 -33.51
N ASP A 126 12.12 -19.94 -33.65
CA ASP A 126 12.71 -20.87 -32.67
C ASP A 126 11.76 -21.98 -32.17
N ILE A 127 10.69 -22.28 -32.92
CA ILE A 127 9.66 -23.27 -32.54
C ILE A 127 10.24 -24.71 -32.43
N GLN A 128 11.41 -24.97 -33.01
CA GLN A 128 12.06 -26.29 -33.04
C GLN A 128 13.01 -26.61 -31.87
N GLN A 129 13.44 -25.65 -31.05
CA GLN A 129 14.33 -25.92 -29.91
C GLN A 129 13.54 -26.11 -28.61
N CYS A 130 12.92 -27.30 -28.45
CA CYS A 130 12.38 -27.74 -27.17
C CYS A 130 13.36 -28.69 -26.47
N SER A 131 13.74 -28.37 -25.22
CA SER A 131 14.25 -29.36 -24.28
C SER A 131 13.19 -30.46 -24.06
N THR A 132 13.62 -31.69 -23.77
CA THR A 132 12.70 -32.83 -23.60
C THR A 132 12.09 -32.91 -22.19
N GLU A 133 12.50 -32.01 -21.30
CA GLU A 133 12.10 -31.99 -19.89
C GLU A 133 10.73 -31.32 -19.74
N SER A 134 9.89 -31.86 -18.85
CA SER A 134 8.66 -31.18 -18.42
C SER A 134 8.96 -30.29 -17.22
N ILE A 135 8.24 -29.17 -17.16
CA ILE A 135 8.40 -28.17 -16.13
C ILE A 135 7.30 -28.38 -15.09
N LEU A 136 7.70 -28.67 -13.85
CA LEU A 136 6.81 -28.72 -12.71
C LEU A 136 6.73 -27.33 -12.08
N VAL A 137 5.53 -26.75 -12.01
CA VAL A 137 5.28 -25.46 -11.34
C VAL A 137 4.25 -25.66 -10.24
N ASN A 138 4.57 -25.17 -9.04
CA ASN A 138 3.65 -25.18 -7.91
C ASN A 138 2.64 -24.02 -8.01
N ALA A 139 1.37 -24.38 -7.89
CA ALA A 139 0.23 -23.48 -7.96
C ALA A 139 -0.74 -23.82 -6.80
N ILE A 140 -1.84 -23.05 -6.69
CA ILE A 140 -2.81 -23.21 -5.60
C ILE A 140 -4.22 -23.26 -6.17
N GLN A 141 -5.02 -24.26 -5.78
CA GLN A 141 -6.45 -24.28 -6.04
C GLN A 141 -7.20 -23.58 -4.90
N ILE A 142 -8.00 -22.59 -5.28
CA ILE A 142 -8.92 -21.84 -4.42
C ILE A 142 -10.33 -22.31 -4.77
N PRO A 143 -10.92 -23.26 -4.02
CA PRO A 143 -12.26 -23.75 -4.32
C PRO A 143 -13.34 -22.68 -4.07
N ALA A 144 -14.45 -22.76 -4.79
CA ALA A 144 -15.56 -21.84 -4.68
C ALA A 144 -16.35 -21.99 -3.38
N SER A 145 -16.46 -23.21 -2.85
CA SER A 145 -17.05 -23.47 -1.53
C SER A 145 -16.10 -23.01 -0.44
N LEU A 146 -16.61 -22.30 0.58
CA LEU A 146 -15.79 -21.90 1.74
C LEU A 146 -15.50 -23.06 2.70
N ASP A 147 -16.31 -24.12 2.67
CA ASP A 147 -16.12 -25.33 3.49
C ASP A 147 -14.88 -26.12 3.04
N GLU A 148 -14.45 -25.95 1.79
CA GLU A 148 -13.28 -26.61 1.24
C GLU A 148 -12.01 -25.80 1.51
N THR A 149 -10.99 -26.48 2.03
CA THR A 149 -9.65 -25.91 2.26
C THR A 149 -8.94 -25.60 0.94
N ILE A 150 -8.10 -24.57 0.96
CA ILE A 150 -7.22 -24.21 -0.15
C ILE A 150 -6.13 -25.28 -0.28
N GLN A 151 -5.85 -25.77 -1.49
CA GLN A 151 -4.94 -26.89 -1.73
C GLN A 151 -3.79 -26.52 -2.67
N PRO A 152 -2.55 -27.01 -2.44
CA PRO A 152 -1.46 -26.90 -3.39
C PRO A 152 -1.69 -27.85 -4.57
N VAL A 153 -1.37 -27.40 -5.78
CA VAL A 153 -1.53 -28.16 -7.04
C VAL A 153 -0.28 -27.97 -7.89
N THR A 154 0.38 -29.06 -8.28
CA THR A 154 1.48 -29.01 -9.24
C THR A 154 0.94 -29.06 -10.68
N LEU A 155 1.39 -28.13 -11.51
CA LEU A 155 1.18 -28.06 -12.95
C LEU A 155 2.38 -28.73 -13.64
N ASP A 156 2.13 -29.78 -14.43
CA ASP A 156 3.15 -30.46 -15.23
C ASP A 156 3.06 -29.98 -16.68
N ILE A 157 3.98 -29.10 -17.07
CA ILE A 157 3.97 -28.39 -18.34
C ILE A 157 5.09 -28.97 -19.22
N SER A 158 4.74 -29.90 -20.12
CA SER A 158 5.69 -30.37 -21.13
C SER A 158 6.13 -29.23 -22.05
N SER A 159 7.38 -29.21 -22.51
CA SER A 159 7.90 -28.20 -23.45
C SER A 159 7.06 -28.04 -24.74
N SER A 160 6.49 -29.14 -25.26
CA SER A 160 5.56 -29.13 -26.41
C SER A 160 4.09 -28.78 -26.08
N GLY A 161 3.79 -28.49 -24.81
CA GLY A 161 2.44 -28.36 -24.29
C GLY A 161 2.09 -26.91 -23.95
N TYR A 162 0.88 -26.49 -24.30
CA TYR A 162 0.40 -25.16 -23.94
C TYR A 162 -0.06 -25.15 -22.48
N TYR A 163 0.55 -24.32 -21.64
CA TYR A 163 0.34 -24.34 -20.19
C TYR A 163 -1.13 -24.16 -19.75
N LEU A 164 -1.94 -23.43 -20.54
CA LEU A 164 -3.36 -23.27 -20.25
C LEU A 164 -4.18 -24.56 -20.46
N ASP A 165 -3.71 -25.53 -21.26
CA ASP A 165 -4.36 -26.84 -21.37
C ASP A 165 -4.13 -27.68 -20.10
N VAL A 166 -2.96 -27.53 -19.45
CA VAL A 166 -2.67 -28.15 -18.14
C VAL A 166 -3.57 -27.53 -17.06
N ILE A 167 -3.71 -26.21 -17.06
CA ILE A 167 -4.62 -25.49 -16.15
C ILE A 167 -6.08 -25.84 -16.42
N ALA A 168 -6.50 -25.96 -17.69
CA ALA A 168 -7.84 -26.42 -18.07
C ALA A 168 -8.15 -27.81 -17.50
N GLN A 169 -7.22 -28.76 -17.63
CA GLN A 169 -7.35 -30.11 -17.08
C GLN A 169 -7.50 -30.10 -15.55
N LYS A 170 -6.72 -29.26 -14.85
CA LYS A 170 -6.82 -29.11 -13.38
C LYS A 170 -8.11 -28.43 -12.92
N LEU A 171 -8.68 -27.53 -13.71
CA LEU A 171 -10.00 -26.93 -13.51
C LEU A 171 -11.17 -27.84 -13.96
N GLY A 172 -10.89 -29.05 -14.47
CA GLY A 172 -11.92 -29.98 -14.94
C GLY A 172 -12.62 -29.59 -16.24
N VAL A 173 -12.08 -28.64 -17.02
CA VAL A 173 -12.66 -28.20 -18.31
C VAL A 173 -11.96 -28.82 -19.52
N THR A 174 -12.69 -28.94 -20.62
CA THR A 174 -12.28 -29.74 -21.80
C THR A 174 -11.07 -29.20 -22.57
N ASP A 175 -10.83 -27.89 -22.54
CA ASP A 175 -9.78 -27.23 -23.31
C ASP A 175 -9.49 -25.81 -22.77
N ALA A 176 -8.32 -25.27 -23.11
CA ALA A 176 -7.91 -23.92 -22.71
C ALA A 176 -8.82 -22.77 -23.22
N SER A 177 -9.72 -22.98 -24.19
CA SER A 177 -10.63 -21.89 -24.63
C SER A 177 -11.63 -21.52 -23.55
N LYS A 178 -11.96 -22.47 -22.67
CA LYS A 178 -12.85 -22.28 -21.51
C LYS A 178 -12.14 -21.70 -20.28
N VAL A 179 -10.84 -21.41 -20.33
CA VAL A 179 -10.09 -20.83 -19.21
C VAL A 179 -10.08 -19.30 -19.32
N LEU A 180 -10.58 -18.64 -18.28
CA LEU A 180 -10.55 -17.20 -18.10
C LEU A 180 -9.35 -16.80 -17.23
N LEU A 181 -8.79 -15.61 -17.49
CA LEU A 181 -7.63 -15.08 -16.78
C LEU A 181 -8.03 -13.80 -16.06
N SER A 182 -7.63 -13.66 -14.80
CA SER A 182 -7.69 -12.38 -14.09
C SER A 182 -6.60 -11.42 -14.58
N ARG A 183 -6.69 -10.16 -14.11
CA ARG A 183 -5.53 -9.25 -14.05
C ARG A 183 -4.39 -9.87 -13.21
N THR A 184 -3.17 -9.38 -13.40
CA THR A 184 -2.03 -9.74 -12.56
C THR A 184 -2.20 -9.26 -11.12
N ILE A 185 -1.65 -10.00 -10.17
CA ILE A 185 -1.80 -9.80 -8.72
C ILE A 185 -0.41 -9.84 -8.07
N GLY A 186 -0.13 -8.95 -7.12
CA GLY A 186 1.14 -8.92 -6.41
C GLY A 186 2.15 -7.94 -7.01
N LYS A 187 3.39 -8.38 -7.25
CA LYS A 187 4.47 -7.52 -7.74
C LYS A 187 4.27 -7.24 -9.24
N ALA A 188 4.66 -6.07 -9.71
CA ALA A 188 4.63 -5.74 -11.14
C ALA A 188 5.57 -6.61 -12.02
N SER A 189 6.48 -7.36 -11.38
CA SER A 189 7.38 -8.33 -12.03
C SER A 189 6.87 -9.77 -12.05
N SER A 190 5.86 -10.11 -11.24
CA SER A 190 5.30 -11.46 -11.17
C SER A 190 4.06 -11.56 -12.07
N GLU A 191 4.03 -12.55 -12.97
CA GLU A 191 2.84 -12.86 -13.80
C GLU A 191 1.77 -13.66 -13.05
N THR A 192 1.72 -13.55 -11.71
CA THR A 192 0.74 -14.23 -10.86
C THR A 192 -0.68 -13.81 -11.20
N ARG A 193 -1.50 -14.78 -11.62
CA ARG A 193 -2.90 -14.59 -12.02
C ARG A 193 -3.78 -15.68 -11.41
N LEU A 194 -5.08 -15.42 -11.40
CA LEU A 194 -6.11 -16.42 -11.16
C LEU A 194 -6.66 -16.88 -12.51
N TYR A 195 -6.68 -18.20 -12.70
CA TYR A 195 -7.23 -18.88 -13.86
C TYR A 195 -8.48 -19.63 -13.41
N PHE A 196 -9.62 -19.44 -14.09
CA PHE A 196 -10.90 -19.99 -13.67
C PHE A 196 -11.76 -20.39 -14.87
N ALA A 197 -12.74 -21.26 -14.66
CA ALA A 197 -13.58 -21.78 -15.74
C ALA A 197 -14.62 -20.74 -16.21
N ALA A 198 -14.79 -20.62 -17.52
CA ALA A 198 -15.97 -19.98 -18.12
C ALA A 198 -17.20 -20.89 -17.91
N SER A 199 -18.25 -20.34 -17.30
CA SER A 199 -19.53 -21.06 -17.15
C SER A 199 -20.13 -21.43 -18.51
N GLU A 200 -20.74 -22.61 -18.62
CA GLU A 200 -21.37 -23.05 -19.87
C GLU A 200 -22.49 -22.10 -20.32
N SER A 201 -23.20 -21.44 -19.40
CA SER A 201 -24.21 -20.42 -19.77
C SER A 201 -23.55 -19.23 -20.46
N LEU A 202 -22.39 -18.77 -19.94
CA LEU A 202 -21.61 -17.70 -20.55
C LEU A 202 -21.11 -18.09 -21.94
N VAL A 203 -20.59 -19.31 -22.12
CA VAL A 203 -20.15 -19.80 -23.44
C VAL A 203 -21.32 -19.79 -24.44
N MET A 204 -22.51 -20.22 -24.03
CA MET A 204 -23.69 -20.26 -24.89
C MET A 204 -24.24 -18.86 -25.22
N GLU A 205 -24.28 -17.94 -24.25
CA GLU A 205 -24.73 -16.55 -24.46
C GLU A 205 -23.75 -15.78 -25.37
N LEU A 206 -22.43 -15.95 -25.17
CA LEU A 206 -21.38 -15.35 -26.00
C LEU A 206 -21.40 -15.80 -27.47
N LEU A 207 -21.92 -17.00 -27.73
CA LEU A 207 -22.08 -17.57 -29.07
C LEU A 207 -23.47 -17.30 -29.67
N SER A 208 -24.32 -16.52 -29.00
CA SER A 208 -25.65 -16.16 -29.47
C SER A 208 -25.67 -14.73 -30.04
N ASP A 209 -26.22 -14.56 -31.25
CA ASP A 209 -26.24 -13.27 -31.96
C ASP A 209 -27.09 -12.18 -31.28
N HIS A 210 -27.81 -12.50 -30.21
CA HIS A 210 -28.84 -11.66 -29.57
C HIS A 210 -28.46 -11.14 -28.17
N ALA A 211 -27.25 -11.43 -27.67
CA ALA A 211 -26.84 -11.02 -26.32
C ALA A 211 -26.63 -9.50 -26.17
N ASN A 212 -27.44 -8.87 -25.32
CA ASN A 212 -27.20 -7.50 -24.84
C ASN A 212 -26.14 -7.51 -23.75
N VAL A 213 -25.17 -6.58 -23.83
CA VAL A 213 -24.04 -6.47 -22.89
C VAL A 213 -24.47 -6.25 -21.42
N LYS A 214 -25.71 -5.81 -21.19
CA LYS A 214 -26.25 -5.49 -19.87
C LYS A 214 -26.94 -6.66 -19.14
N ASP A 215 -27.27 -7.74 -19.84
CA ASP A 215 -28.12 -8.82 -19.32
C ASP A 215 -27.39 -10.17 -19.15
N PHE A 216 -26.05 -10.16 -19.14
CA PHE A 216 -25.23 -11.36 -18.92
C PHE A 216 -25.38 -11.90 -17.48
N HIS A 217 -26.16 -12.96 -17.30
CA HIS A 217 -26.33 -13.64 -16.02
C HIS A 217 -25.42 -14.87 -15.93
N VAL A 218 -24.24 -14.69 -15.31
CA VAL A 218 -23.31 -15.80 -15.07
C VAL A 218 -23.90 -16.76 -14.05
N LYS A 219 -24.31 -17.95 -14.51
CA LYS A 219 -24.77 -19.03 -13.63
C LYS A 219 -23.55 -19.75 -13.05
N GLY A 220 -23.30 -19.56 -11.76
CA GLY A 220 -22.21 -20.20 -11.02
C GLY A 220 -22.14 -19.72 -9.57
N LEU A 221 -21.43 -20.46 -8.71
CA LEU A 221 -21.11 -20.02 -7.35
C LEU A 221 -20.01 -18.94 -7.42
N LEU A 222 -20.26 -17.76 -6.83
CA LEU A 222 -19.24 -16.73 -6.70
C LEU A 222 -18.17 -17.21 -5.72
N ASN A 223 -16.93 -17.32 -6.19
CA ASN A 223 -15.79 -17.69 -5.37
C ASN A 223 -15.33 -16.45 -4.60
N ALA A 224 -15.87 -16.25 -3.40
CA ALA A 224 -15.60 -15.06 -2.59
C ALA A 224 -14.10 -14.88 -2.29
N ARG A 225 -13.36 -15.98 -2.06
CA ARG A 225 -11.91 -15.96 -1.80
C ARG A 225 -11.13 -15.47 -3.00
N ALA A 226 -11.33 -16.09 -4.16
CA ALA A 226 -10.69 -15.68 -5.41
C ALA A 226 -11.07 -14.24 -5.79
N SER A 227 -12.35 -13.88 -5.65
CA SER A 227 -12.88 -12.57 -6.03
C SER A 227 -12.32 -11.44 -5.16
N TYR A 228 -12.29 -11.60 -3.84
CA TYR A 228 -11.64 -10.65 -2.93
C TYR A 228 -10.14 -10.52 -3.23
N PHE A 229 -9.48 -11.64 -3.56
CA PHE A 229 -8.05 -11.67 -3.79
C PHE A 229 -7.64 -10.87 -5.05
N CYS A 230 -8.30 -11.09 -6.19
CA CYS A 230 -8.04 -10.32 -7.41
C CYS A 230 -8.79 -8.99 -7.50
N GLY A 231 -9.88 -8.80 -6.75
CA GLY A 231 -10.78 -7.63 -6.88
C GLY A 231 -11.65 -7.67 -8.15
N GLN A 232 -11.92 -8.85 -8.70
CA GLN A 232 -12.77 -9.07 -9.86
C GLN A 232 -13.76 -10.20 -9.54
N GLU A 233 -14.94 -10.23 -10.17
CA GLU A 233 -15.89 -11.34 -9.99
C GLU A 233 -15.33 -12.63 -10.62
N ILE A 234 -15.06 -13.63 -9.77
CA ILE A 234 -14.64 -14.97 -10.19
C ILE A 234 -15.70 -15.98 -9.76
N TYR A 235 -16.11 -16.82 -10.70
CA TYR A 235 -17.14 -17.83 -10.52
C TYR A 235 -16.51 -19.23 -10.66
N GLY A 236 -16.93 -20.15 -9.80
CA GLY A 236 -16.33 -21.49 -9.73
C GLY A 236 -14.90 -21.50 -9.17
N ASP A 237 -14.27 -22.67 -9.25
CA ASP A 237 -12.91 -22.85 -8.73
C ASP A 237 -11.89 -22.04 -9.54
N ALA A 238 -10.85 -21.59 -8.85
CA ALA A 238 -9.75 -20.85 -9.46
C ALA A 238 -8.40 -21.46 -9.09
N ILE A 239 -7.47 -21.47 -10.04
CA ILE A 239 -6.06 -21.79 -9.81
C ILE A 239 -5.28 -20.49 -9.77
N MET A 240 -4.47 -20.30 -8.74
CA MET A 240 -3.49 -19.24 -8.63
C MET A 240 -2.12 -19.77 -9.04
N ALA A 241 -1.54 -19.20 -10.10
CA ALA A 241 -0.19 -19.56 -10.58
C ALA A 241 0.54 -18.32 -11.11
N SER A 242 1.87 -18.33 -11.02
CA SER A 242 2.74 -17.36 -11.70
C SER A 242 3.33 -18.04 -12.92
N VAL A 243 2.60 -18.05 -14.04
CA VAL A 243 3.00 -18.72 -15.30
C VAL A 243 2.55 -17.89 -16.50
N GLY A 244 3.47 -17.54 -17.40
CA GLY A 244 3.12 -16.78 -18.60
C GLY A 244 4.31 -16.43 -19.48
N TYR A 245 4.06 -15.68 -20.55
CA TYR A 245 5.11 -15.15 -21.41
C TYR A 245 5.38 -13.69 -21.06
N THR A 246 6.66 -13.30 -21.00
CA THR A 246 7.06 -11.93 -20.63
C THR A 246 7.70 -11.22 -21.82
N TRP A 247 7.88 -9.90 -21.71
CA TRP A 247 8.53 -9.09 -22.74
C TRP A 247 10.03 -9.35 -22.93
N ARG A 248 10.67 -10.13 -22.02
CA ARG A 248 12.12 -10.28 -21.95
C ARG A 248 12.66 -11.61 -22.48
N SER A 249 11.82 -12.65 -22.56
CA SER A 249 12.22 -13.97 -23.08
C SER A 249 11.17 -14.52 -24.03
N LYS A 250 11.61 -15.36 -24.96
CA LYS A 250 10.74 -16.19 -25.80
C LYS A 250 10.20 -17.42 -25.05
N GLU A 251 10.80 -17.75 -23.91
CA GLU A 251 10.49 -18.90 -23.05
C GLU A 251 9.30 -18.62 -22.12
N LEU A 252 8.75 -19.70 -21.54
CA LEU A 252 7.72 -19.61 -20.52
C LEU A 252 8.34 -19.18 -19.19
N PHE A 253 7.91 -18.03 -18.66
CA PHE A 253 8.25 -17.61 -17.31
C PHE A 253 7.37 -18.34 -16.29
N HIS A 254 7.98 -18.75 -15.18
CA HIS A 254 7.29 -19.35 -14.05
C HIS A 254 7.92 -18.97 -12.70
N GLU A 255 7.08 -18.89 -11.66
CA GLU A 255 7.50 -18.89 -10.25
C GLU A 255 6.57 -19.81 -9.45
N ASP A 256 7.12 -20.52 -8.48
CA ASP A 256 6.35 -21.38 -7.59
C ASP A 256 5.50 -20.54 -6.62
N VAL A 257 4.21 -20.85 -6.55
CA VAL A 257 3.25 -20.22 -5.64
C VAL A 257 2.93 -21.20 -4.51
N SER A 258 3.54 -20.98 -3.34
CA SER A 258 3.31 -21.77 -2.12
C SER A 258 2.10 -21.29 -1.32
N LEU A 259 1.47 -22.17 -0.52
CA LEU A 259 0.40 -21.79 0.42
C LEU A 259 0.81 -20.58 1.29
N GLN A 260 2.05 -20.56 1.77
CA GLN A 260 2.61 -19.44 2.54
C GLN A 260 2.55 -18.14 1.72
N SER A 261 2.91 -18.18 0.44
CA SER A 261 2.81 -17.01 -0.46
C SER A 261 1.38 -16.51 -0.61
N TYR A 262 0.38 -17.41 -0.68
CA TYR A 262 -1.03 -17.03 -0.69
C TYR A 262 -1.45 -16.31 0.60
N TYR A 263 -1.16 -16.89 1.78
CA TYR A 263 -1.53 -16.28 3.05
C TYR A 263 -0.80 -14.96 3.30
N ARG A 264 0.49 -14.85 2.91
CA ARG A 264 1.23 -13.57 2.93
C ARG A 264 0.56 -12.53 2.02
N MET A 265 0.18 -12.89 0.80
CA MET A 265 -0.55 -11.97 -0.10
C MET A 265 -1.94 -11.60 0.46
N LEU A 266 -2.63 -12.51 1.14
CA LEU A 266 -3.92 -12.28 1.78
C LEU A 266 -3.78 -11.25 2.92
N ILE A 267 -2.91 -11.49 3.91
CA ILE A 267 -2.73 -10.56 5.04
C ILE A 267 -2.16 -9.21 4.57
N SER A 268 -1.42 -9.16 3.45
CA SER A 268 -0.89 -7.91 2.91
C SER A 268 -1.97 -6.88 2.54
N LYS A 269 -3.21 -7.32 2.27
CA LYS A 269 -4.37 -6.45 2.01
C LYS A 269 -4.91 -5.75 3.26
N ILE A 270 -4.53 -6.21 4.46
CA ILE A 270 -4.93 -5.61 5.73
C ILE A 270 -3.82 -4.66 6.18
N PRO A 271 -4.11 -3.42 6.65
CA PRO A 271 -3.09 -2.48 7.09
C PRO A 271 -2.06 -3.05 8.08
N ASN A 272 -2.52 -3.81 9.07
CA ASN A 272 -1.65 -4.46 10.05
C ASN A 272 -0.84 -5.61 9.46
N GLY A 273 -1.44 -6.44 8.60
CA GLY A 273 -0.71 -7.51 7.90
C GLY A 273 0.37 -6.97 6.96
N ASN A 274 0.12 -5.83 6.30
CA ASN A 274 1.11 -5.13 5.50
C ASN A 274 2.30 -4.63 6.36
N TYR A 275 2.01 -4.01 7.51
CA TYR A 275 3.04 -3.58 8.46
C TYR A 275 3.87 -4.77 8.99
N LYS A 276 3.20 -5.80 9.50
CA LYS A 276 3.76 -7.09 9.94
C LYS A 276 4.72 -7.71 8.92
N LEU A 277 4.32 -7.75 7.65
CA LEU A 277 5.16 -8.22 6.55
C LEU A 277 6.39 -7.32 6.33
N SER A 278 6.24 -5.99 6.40
CA SER A 278 7.36 -5.05 6.29
C SER A 278 8.37 -5.14 7.44
N ARG A 279 7.94 -5.67 8.58
CA ARG A 279 8.78 -5.98 9.75
C ARG A 279 9.39 -7.39 9.70
N GLU A 280 8.96 -8.20 8.72
CA GLU A 280 9.23 -9.64 8.63
C GLU A 280 8.96 -10.37 9.96
N ALA A 281 7.96 -9.90 10.71
CA ALA A 281 7.63 -10.34 12.07
C ALA A 281 6.11 -10.34 12.20
N ILE A 282 5.49 -11.40 11.67
CA ILE A 282 4.05 -11.51 11.44
C ILE A 282 3.31 -11.77 12.75
N LEU A 283 3.85 -12.63 13.60
CA LEU A 283 3.26 -12.90 14.91
C LEU A 283 3.60 -11.80 15.92
N THR A 284 4.76 -11.17 15.78
CA THR A 284 5.33 -10.33 16.85
C THR A 284 5.07 -8.82 16.69
N ALA A 285 5.18 -8.26 15.49
CA ALA A 285 4.94 -6.82 15.28
C ALA A 285 3.44 -6.50 15.22
N GLU A 286 3.03 -5.30 15.65
CA GLU A 286 1.67 -4.75 15.42
C GLU A 286 1.79 -3.35 14.82
N LEU A 287 0.80 -2.95 14.02
CA LEU A 287 0.71 -1.59 13.46
C LEU A 287 0.60 -0.58 14.62
N PRO A 288 1.58 0.33 14.79
CA PRO A 288 1.60 1.26 15.91
C PRO A 288 0.39 2.19 15.91
N SER A 289 -0.08 2.58 17.10
CA SER A 289 -1.23 3.50 17.23
C SER A 289 -0.87 4.96 16.93
N LEU A 290 0.40 5.33 17.08
CA LEU A 290 0.90 6.70 16.98
C LEU A 290 2.21 6.76 16.17
N PHE A 291 2.43 7.90 15.51
CA PHE A 291 3.69 8.20 14.82
C PHE A 291 4.46 9.24 15.62
N THR A 292 5.57 8.84 16.26
CA THR A 292 6.40 9.71 17.10
C THR A 292 7.40 10.50 16.25
N THR A 293 8.44 9.84 15.77
CA THR A 293 9.48 10.44 14.92
C THR A 293 9.94 9.45 13.85
N LYS A 294 10.50 9.99 12.76
CA LYS A 294 11.16 9.17 11.72
C LYS A 294 12.32 8.31 12.25
N ALA A 295 12.97 8.70 13.35
CA ALA A 295 14.10 7.99 13.93
C ALA A 295 13.66 6.77 14.76
N ASN A 296 12.50 6.85 15.42
CA ASN A 296 11.96 5.76 16.23
C ASN A 296 11.12 4.77 15.40
N TRP A 297 10.51 5.23 14.30
CA TRP A 297 9.75 4.36 13.41
C TRP A 297 10.60 3.20 12.86
N ARG A 298 9.96 2.03 12.67
CA ARG A 298 10.54 0.80 12.12
C ARG A 298 9.53 0.16 11.16
N GLY A 299 10.01 -0.50 10.11
CA GLY A 299 9.17 -1.00 9.01
C GLY A 299 8.78 0.07 8.00
N SER A 300 7.88 -0.27 7.07
CA SER A 300 7.38 0.67 6.05
C SER A 300 6.67 1.87 6.69
N PHE A 301 6.77 3.04 6.07
CA PHE A 301 6.12 4.25 6.59
C PHE A 301 4.59 4.21 6.38
N PRO A 302 3.78 4.83 7.28
CA PRO A 302 2.32 4.86 7.13
C PRO A 302 1.83 5.33 5.77
N ARG A 303 2.46 6.36 5.18
CA ARG A 303 2.17 6.83 3.82
C ARG A 303 2.34 5.72 2.76
N GLU A 304 3.42 4.95 2.86
CA GLU A 304 3.77 3.91 1.89
C GLU A 304 2.82 2.71 1.99
N ILE A 305 2.43 2.36 3.22
CA ILE A 305 1.43 1.34 3.51
C ILE A 305 0.06 1.79 2.96
N LEU A 306 -0.35 3.05 3.17
CA LEU A 306 -1.61 3.58 2.63
C LEU A 306 -1.63 3.60 1.10
N CYS A 307 -0.57 4.07 0.44
CA CYS A 307 -0.44 3.99 -1.02
C CYS A 307 -0.50 2.53 -1.53
N THR A 308 0.08 1.58 -0.80
CA THR A 308 0.09 0.15 -1.18
C THR A 308 -1.27 -0.50 -0.98
N PHE A 309 -1.93 -0.23 0.15
CA PHE A 309 -3.31 -0.63 0.43
C PHE A 309 -4.26 -0.13 -0.67
N CYS A 310 -4.20 1.16 -1.04
CA CYS A 310 -5.02 1.70 -2.12
C CYS A 310 -4.81 0.95 -3.44
N ARG A 311 -3.56 0.71 -3.85
CA ARG A 311 -3.24 -0.05 -5.07
C ARG A 311 -3.78 -1.49 -5.03
N GLN A 312 -3.67 -2.18 -3.90
CA GLN A 312 -4.14 -3.57 -3.73
C GLN A 312 -5.67 -3.68 -3.77
N HIS A 313 -6.38 -2.68 -3.25
CA HIS A 313 -7.85 -2.58 -3.26
C HIS A 313 -8.42 -1.82 -4.47
N GLN A 314 -7.61 -1.49 -5.47
CA GLN A 314 -8.02 -0.77 -6.69
C GLN A 314 -8.53 0.66 -6.48
N LEU A 315 -8.13 1.31 -5.39
CA LEU A 315 -8.45 2.71 -5.14
C LEU A 315 -7.46 3.63 -5.87
N SER A 316 -7.84 4.89 -6.06
CA SER A 316 -6.93 5.93 -6.55
C SER A 316 -5.79 6.18 -5.55
N GLU A 317 -4.64 6.69 -6.01
CA GLU A 317 -3.55 7.03 -5.09
C GLU A 317 -4.00 8.14 -4.11
N PRO A 318 -3.75 8.00 -2.79
CA PRO A 318 -4.22 8.95 -1.80
C PRO A 318 -3.64 10.35 -2.03
N ILE A 319 -4.50 11.36 -1.94
CA ILE A 319 -4.11 12.77 -2.07
C ILE A 319 -3.76 13.32 -0.68
N PHE A 320 -2.55 13.89 -0.56
CA PHE A 320 -2.03 14.49 0.65
C PHE A 320 -2.00 16.01 0.51
N SER A 321 -2.76 16.72 1.35
CA SER A 321 -2.89 18.18 1.34
C SER A 321 -2.25 18.80 2.60
N PRO A 322 -0.92 19.01 2.62
CA PRO A 322 -0.23 19.64 3.73
C PRO A 322 -0.52 21.14 3.79
N THR A 323 -1.07 21.60 4.90
CA THR A 323 -1.34 23.01 5.21
C THR A 323 -0.35 23.53 6.23
N SER A 324 0.29 24.66 5.93
CA SER A 324 1.13 25.41 6.87
C SER A 324 0.32 26.46 7.62
N ILE A 325 0.31 26.39 8.95
CA ILE A 325 -0.37 27.33 9.85
C ILE A 325 0.69 28.26 10.46
N PRO A 326 0.68 29.57 10.16
CA PRO A 326 1.57 30.53 10.82
C PRO A 326 1.17 30.72 12.29
N LEU A 327 2.11 30.55 13.22
CA LEU A 327 1.86 30.67 14.67
C LEU A 327 1.17 31.99 15.10
N LYS A 328 1.36 33.07 14.35
CA LYS A 328 0.72 34.38 14.58
C LYS A 328 -0.82 34.37 14.51
N ALA A 329 -1.45 33.32 13.99
CA ALA A 329 -2.90 33.25 13.81
C ALA A 329 -3.68 32.69 15.04
N SER A 330 -3.04 31.97 15.96
CA SER A 330 -3.77 31.28 17.07
C SER A 330 -4.19 32.21 18.22
N CYS A 331 -3.56 33.38 18.37
CA CYS A 331 -3.86 34.34 19.44
C CYS A 331 -5.07 35.26 19.15
N LYS A 332 -6.23 34.68 18.79
CA LYS A 332 -7.52 35.38 18.78
C LYS A 332 -8.65 34.55 19.40
N LEU A 333 -8.62 34.42 20.72
CA LEU A 333 -9.82 34.11 21.51
C LEU A 333 -10.91 35.16 21.22
N PRO A 334 -12.15 34.77 20.92
CA PRO A 334 -13.22 35.72 20.64
C PRO A 334 -13.69 36.39 21.93
N ARG A 335 -13.15 37.57 22.25
CA ARG A 335 -13.73 38.42 23.31
C ARG A 335 -15.13 38.86 22.90
N SER A 336 -16.11 38.43 23.69
CA SER A 336 -17.53 38.76 23.55
C SER A 336 -17.78 40.26 23.37
N GLN A 337 -18.60 40.60 22.38
CA GLN A 337 -19.01 41.98 22.13
C GLN A 337 -19.83 42.54 23.31
N LYS A 338 -19.37 43.67 23.88
CA LYS A 338 -20.28 44.62 24.57
C LYS A 338 -19.92 46.04 24.14
N LYS A 339 -20.91 46.74 23.59
CA LYS A 339 -20.82 48.10 23.06
C LYS A 339 -20.53 49.10 24.18
N LEU A 340 -19.71 50.12 23.89
CA LEU A 340 -20.01 51.52 24.21
C LEU A 340 -19.46 52.42 23.09
N LYS A 341 -20.07 53.58 22.87
CA LYS A 341 -19.82 54.53 21.75
C LYS A 341 -18.94 55.72 22.18
N VAL A 342 -18.65 56.60 21.19
CA VAL A 342 -18.32 58.06 21.23
C VAL A 342 -16.82 58.33 20.91
N THR A 343 -16.38 58.79 19.71
CA THR A 343 -16.58 60.05 18.92
C THR A 343 -15.32 60.94 19.03
N GLU A 344 -14.67 61.50 17.99
CA GLU A 344 -14.75 61.37 16.50
C GLU A 344 -13.49 62.02 15.83
N ALA A 345 -13.47 62.15 14.48
CA ALA A 345 -12.56 62.98 13.63
C ALA A 345 -11.07 62.54 13.46
N ALA A 346 -10.40 62.70 12.31
CA ALA A 346 -10.84 63.00 10.93
C ALA A 346 -9.76 62.58 9.87
N GLU A 347 -10.25 62.14 8.71
CA GLU A 347 -9.74 62.38 7.34
C GLU A 347 -8.21 62.38 7.03
N LEU A 348 -7.76 61.44 6.19
CA LEU A 348 -7.64 61.64 4.74
C LEU A 348 -7.22 60.34 4.02
N ALA A 349 -7.82 60.08 2.85
CA ALA A 349 -7.50 58.94 2.01
C ALA A 349 -6.68 59.37 0.79
N THR A 350 -5.82 58.48 0.27
CA THR A 350 -5.45 58.50 -1.15
C THR A 350 -5.08 57.08 -1.59
N GLU A 351 -5.78 56.57 -2.60
CA GLU A 351 -5.54 55.26 -3.23
C GLU A 351 -4.56 55.38 -4.43
N TYR A 352 -4.55 54.34 -5.28
CA TYR A 352 -3.77 54.12 -6.51
C TYR A 352 -2.39 53.49 -6.29
N THR A 353 -2.20 52.15 -6.33
CA THR A 353 -2.47 51.08 -7.32
C THR A 353 -1.34 50.84 -8.35
N ASN A 354 -1.02 49.55 -8.53
CA ASN A 354 -0.18 48.93 -9.57
C ASN A 354 1.33 49.26 -9.51
N GLY A 355 2.26 48.31 -9.64
CA GLY A 355 2.15 46.84 -9.76
C GLY A 355 3.42 46.27 -10.44
N GLY A 356 3.79 45.01 -10.18
CA GLY A 356 4.85 44.33 -10.98
C GLY A 356 5.94 43.58 -10.19
N SER A 357 5.60 42.38 -9.73
CA SER A 357 6.46 41.18 -9.56
C SER A 357 7.98 41.29 -9.79
N SER A 358 8.80 40.89 -8.81
CA SER A 358 9.42 39.53 -8.77
C SER A 358 10.54 39.39 -7.71
N ASN A 359 10.46 38.33 -6.91
CA ASN A 359 11.52 37.53 -6.28
C ASN A 359 12.93 38.13 -6.01
N ALA A 360 13.25 38.34 -4.73
CA ALA A 360 14.44 37.74 -4.09
C ALA A 360 14.25 37.73 -2.57
N GLY A 361 14.51 36.59 -1.92
CA GLY A 361 14.45 36.49 -0.46
C GLY A 361 15.83 36.70 0.17
N ASP A 362 15.92 37.57 1.16
CA ASP A 362 16.52 37.23 2.45
C ASP A 362 16.15 38.30 3.48
N GLY A 363 15.28 37.93 4.41
CA GLY A 363 15.08 38.66 5.66
C GLY A 363 15.15 37.63 6.76
N GLU A 364 16.06 37.81 7.73
CA GLU A 364 16.18 36.91 8.88
C GLU A 364 14.96 37.04 9.81
N SER A 365 13.82 36.47 9.39
CA SER A 365 12.83 36.03 10.36
C SER A 365 13.48 34.93 11.17
N VAL A 366 13.81 35.24 12.44
CA VAL A 366 13.88 34.27 13.53
C VAL A 366 12.77 33.25 13.29
N GLY A 367 13.16 31.99 13.06
CA GLY A 367 12.36 31.01 12.34
C GLY A 367 10.90 31.05 12.78
N LEU A 368 10.03 31.52 11.88
CA LEU A 368 8.59 31.37 12.04
C LEU A 368 8.33 29.86 11.95
N GLU A 369 8.36 29.17 13.10
CA GLU A 369 7.99 27.76 13.21
C GLU A 369 6.61 27.59 12.56
N SER A 370 6.61 27.08 11.34
CA SER A 370 5.40 26.78 10.60
C SER A 370 4.86 25.48 11.16
N SER A 371 3.63 25.57 11.64
CA SER A 371 2.91 24.44 12.22
C SER A 371 2.16 23.73 11.10
N PHE A 372 2.51 22.47 10.82
CA PHE A 372 1.96 21.70 9.70
C PHE A 372 0.82 20.78 10.15
N ARG A 373 -0.22 20.71 9.32
CA ARG A 373 -1.26 19.67 9.36
C ARG A 373 -1.38 19.06 7.96
N CYS A 374 -1.68 17.78 7.83
CA CYS A 374 -2.01 17.17 6.55
C CYS A 374 -3.45 16.70 6.55
N GLU A 375 -4.22 17.08 5.52
CA GLU A 375 -5.46 16.40 5.17
C GLU A 375 -5.15 15.24 4.20
N VAL A 376 -5.87 14.13 4.31
CA VAL A 376 -5.73 12.96 3.43
C VAL A 376 -7.08 12.62 2.81
N LYS A 377 -7.13 12.46 1.49
CA LYS A 377 -8.34 12.05 0.78
C LYS A 377 -8.08 10.78 -0.06
N VAL A 378 -8.99 9.81 0.03
CA VAL A 378 -8.96 8.55 -0.72
C VAL A 378 -10.19 8.47 -1.61
N PHE A 379 -9.98 8.18 -2.89
CA PHE A 379 -11.02 8.14 -3.92
C PHE A 379 -11.14 6.76 -4.55
N SER A 380 -12.32 6.42 -5.06
CA SER A 380 -12.52 5.30 -5.99
C SER A 380 -11.73 5.55 -7.28
N LYS A 381 -11.61 4.53 -8.14
CA LYS A 381 -11.17 4.75 -9.54
C LYS A 381 -12.11 5.67 -10.31
N GLY A 382 -13.40 5.67 -9.98
CA GLY A 382 -14.42 6.56 -10.53
C GLY A 382 -14.30 8.03 -10.09
N GLN A 383 -13.29 8.38 -9.29
CA GLN A 383 -13.11 9.70 -8.65
C GLN A 383 -14.16 10.02 -7.56
N ASP A 384 -14.89 9.03 -7.06
CA ASP A 384 -15.80 9.19 -5.93
C ASP A 384 -15.02 9.29 -4.63
N LEU A 385 -15.31 10.29 -3.78
CA LEU A 385 -14.67 10.40 -2.47
C LEU A 385 -15.18 9.29 -1.53
N ILE A 386 -14.24 8.54 -0.95
CA ILE A 386 -14.53 7.44 -0.02
C ILE A 386 -14.21 7.85 1.42
N ILE A 387 -12.98 8.35 1.64
CA ILE A 387 -12.43 8.70 2.96
C ILE A 387 -11.81 10.10 2.89
N GLU A 388 -12.16 10.95 3.84
CA GLU A 388 -11.59 12.29 4.05
C GLU A 388 -11.11 12.40 5.50
N CYS A 389 -9.80 12.50 5.74
CA CYS A 389 -9.22 12.55 7.08
C CYS A 389 -8.60 13.92 7.34
N SER A 390 -9.07 14.60 8.38
CA SER A 390 -8.62 15.94 8.80
C SER A 390 -8.17 15.91 10.28
N PRO A 391 -6.97 15.38 10.58
CA PRO A 391 -6.42 15.33 11.94
C PRO A 391 -6.46 16.70 12.62
N LYS A 392 -6.75 16.74 13.92
CA LYS A 392 -6.70 17.98 14.72
C LYS A 392 -5.27 18.35 15.16
N GLU A 393 -4.37 17.39 15.16
CA GLU A 393 -2.98 17.57 15.56
C GLU A 393 -2.19 18.46 14.57
N ILE A 394 -1.05 18.93 15.05
CA ILE A 394 -0.18 19.90 14.39
C ILE A 394 1.26 19.51 14.69
N TYR A 395 2.10 19.46 13.66
CA TYR A 395 3.47 18.94 13.70
C TYR A 395 4.46 20.00 13.21
N LYS A 396 5.68 20.01 13.76
CA LYS A 396 6.75 20.95 13.31
C LYS A 396 7.30 20.63 11.92
N LYS A 397 7.19 19.38 11.48
CA LYS A 397 7.68 18.90 10.19
C LYS A 397 6.51 18.43 9.33
N GLN A 398 6.52 18.86 8.08
CA GLN A 398 5.53 18.46 7.07
C GLN A 398 5.50 16.94 6.87
N SER A 399 6.65 16.25 6.97
CA SER A 399 6.73 14.80 6.88
C SER A 399 5.87 14.11 7.94
N ASP A 400 5.97 14.57 9.17
CA ASP A 400 5.42 13.89 10.34
C ASP A 400 3.90 14.08 10.38
N ALA A 401 3.42 15.27 9.97
CA ALA A 401 2.00 15.52 9.69
C ALA A 401 1.43 14.55 8.64
N ILE A 402 2.16 14.26 7.55
CA ILE A 402 1.73 13.33 6.50
C ILE A 402 1.69 11.89 7.02
N GLN A 403 2.72 11.46 7.77
CA GLN A 403 2.77 10.10 8.31
C GLN A 403 1.70 9.86 9.37
N SER A 404 1.51 10.79 10.31
CA SER A 404 0.46 10.68 11.33
C SER A 404 -0.95 10.64 10.71
N ALA A 405 -1.25 11.55 9.77
CA ALA A 405 -2.54 11.54 9.07
C ALA A 405 -2.78 10.22 8.30
N SER A 406 -1.73 9.67 7.68
CA SER A 406 -1.80 8.35 7.02
C SER A 406 -2.05 7.24 8.02
N LEU A 407 -1.42 7.28 9.21
CA LEU A 407 -1.56 6.28 10.25
C LEU A 407 -2.96 6.27 10.89
N GLN A 408 -3.60 7.43 11.04
CA GLN A 408 -4.98 7.52 11.53
C GLN A 408 -5.95 6.82 10.57
N VAL A 409 -5.82 7.05 9.25
CA VAL A 409 -6.59 6.33 8.22
C VAL A 409 -6.34 4.82 8.27
N LEU A 410 -5.07 4.40 8.38
CA LEU A 410 -4.72 2.98 8.47
C LEU A 410 -5.21 2.30 9.75
N SER A 411 -5.19 2.99 10.88
CA SER A 411 -5.67 2.48 12.17
C SER A 411 -7.18 2.28 12.16
N TRP A 412 -7.92 3.22 11.56
CA TRP A 412 -9.36 3.10 11.33
C TRP A 412 -9.69 1.94 10.38
N LEU A 413 -9.01 1.84 9.22
CA LEU A 413 -9.15 0.71 8.30
C LEU A 413 -8.83 -0.62 8.99
N ASN A 414 -7.78 -0.68 9.82
CA ASN A 414 -7.41 -1.88 10.57
C ASN A 414 -8.51 -2.31 11.55
N ALA A 415 -9.18 -1.36 12.21
CA ALA A 415 -10.31 -1.65 13.09
C ALA A 415 -11.50 -2.25 12.30
N TYR A 416 -11.78 -1.74 11.09
CA TYR A 416 -12.79 -2.31 10.20
C TYR A 416 -12.44 -3.73 9.73
N PHE A 417 -11.19 -4.00 9.32
CA PHE A 417 -10.78 -5.35 8.93
C PHE A 417 -10.70 -6.35 10.09
N LYS A 418 -10.63 -5.91 11.35
CA LYS A 418 -10.75 -6.75 12.55
C LYS A 418 -12.21 -7.12 12.90
N ASP A 419 -13.19 -6.31 12.47
CA ASP A 419 -14.62 -6.47 12.76
C ASP A 419 -15.43 -6.08 11.50
N LEU A 420 -15.42 -6.94 10.48
CA LEU A 420 -16.10 -6.70 9.20
C LEU A 420 -17.65 -6.69 9.33
N GLY A 421 -18.17 -7.14 10.48
CA GLY A 421 -19.59 -7.06 10.85
C GLY A 421 -19.96 -5.79 11.62
N MET A 422 -19.04 -4.83 11.77
CA MET A 422 -19.25 -3.61 12.56
C MET A 422 -20.47 -2.81 12.06
N PRO A 423 -21.46 -2.50 12.94
CA PRO A 423 -22.59 -1.64 12.59
C PRO A 423 -22.13 -0.24 12.13
N LEU A 424 -22.87 0.35 11.18
CA LEU A 424 -22.48 1.61 10.55
C LEU A 424 -22.40 2.77 11.54
N GLU A 425 -23.19 2.74 12.62
CA GLU A 425 -23.14 3.70 13.71
C GLU A 425 -21.79 3.63 14.44
N LYS A 426 -21.34 2.42 14.80
CA LYS A 426 -20.05 2.17 15.47
C LYS A 426 -18.88 2.54 14.53
N LEU A 427 -19.01 2.25 13.24
CA LEU A 427 -18.06 2.63 12.21
C LEU A 427 -17.89 4.17 12.15
N ASN A 428 -19.00 4.91 12.04
CA ASN A 428 -18.99 6.37 11.99
C ASN A 428 -18.46 7.00 13.29
N CYS A 429 -18.88 6.51 14.47
CA CYS A 429 -18.35 7.00 15.74
C CYS A 429 -16.83 6.80 15.88
N SER A 430 -16.28 5.69 15.36
CA SER A 430 -14.84 5.46 15.33
C SER A 430 -14.10 6.38 14.35
N ALA A 431 -14.76 6.79 13.27
CA ALA A 431 -14.24 7.73 12.29
C ALA A 431 -14.21 9.17 12.85
N ASP A 432 -15.31 9.61 13.47
CA ASP A 432 -15.44 10.93 14.11
C ASP A 432 -14.36 11.18 15.18
N ALA A 433 -14.04 10.15 15.97
CA ALA A 433 -12.99 10.20 17.00
C ALA A 433 -11.60 10.53 16.41
N LEU A 434 -11.34 10.08 15.18
CA LEU A 434 -10.09 10.29 14.44
C LEU A 434 -10.16 11.47 13.46
N GLY A 435 -11.27 12.21 13.40
CA GLY A 435 -11.46 13.28 12.43
C GLY A 435 -11.58 12.78 10.98
N ILE A 436 -12.07 11.56 10.80
CA ILE A 436 -12.34 10.93 9.51
C ILE A 436 -13.82 11.10 9.17
N ARG A 437 -14.08 11.57 7.96
CA ARG A 437 -15.41 11.64 7.35
C ARG A 437 -15.51 10.61 6.23
N LEU A 438 -16.64 9.91 6.19
CA LEU A 438 -16.87 8.79 5.28
C LEU A 438 -18.06 9.07 4.36
N THR A 439 -17.95 8.61 3.12
CA THR A 439 -19.11 8.41 2.25
C THR A 439 -19.53 6.94 2.35
N SER A 440 -20.36 6.62 3.34
CA SER A 440 -20.68 5.24 3.74
C SER A 440 -21.10 4.33 2.58
N GLU A 441 -21.96 4.82 1.68
CA GLU A 441 -22.43 4.06 0.51
C GLU A 441 -21.29 3.68 -0.43
N ASN A 442 -20.39 4.62 -0.73
CA ASN A 442 -19.22 4.38 -1.58
C ASN A 442 -18.23 3.43 -0.91
N PHE A 443 -17.97 3.60 0.40
CA PHE A 443 -17.09 2.71 1.15
C PHE A 443 -17.60 1.26 1.17
N LEU A 444 -18.88 1.07 1.50
CA LEU A 444 -19.51 -0.26 1.53
C LEU A 444 -19.52 -0.91 0.13
N LYS A 445 -19.76 -0.13 -0.93
CA LYS A 445 -19.72 -0.59 -2.32
C LYS A 445 -18.34 -1.09 -2.74
N GLU A 446 -17.29 -0.32 -2.48
CA GLU A 446 -15.90 -0.69 -2.85
C GLU A 446 -15.38 -1.89 -2.04
N PHE A 447 -15.78 -2.01 -0.76
CA PHE A 447 -15.36 -3.11 0.12
C PHE A 447 -16.36 -4.28 0.22
N ALA A 448 -17.38 -4.34 -0.64
CA ALA A 448 -18.42 -5.38 -0.61
C ALA A 448 -17.87 -6.82 -0.71
N LEU A 449 -16.80 -7.04 -1.48
CA LEU A 449 -16.11 -8.33 -1.60
C LEU A 449 -15.40 -8.77 -0.30
N CYS A 450 -15.17 -7.86 0.65
CA CYS A 450 -14.64 -8.21 1.97
C CYS A 450 -15.76 -8.75 2.87
N GLN A 451 -16.94 -8.12 2.79
CA GLN A 451 -18.09 -8.50 3.61
C GLN A 451 -18.69 -9.84 3.20
N SER A 452 -18.63 -10.20 1.92
CA SER A 452 -19.08 -11.51 1.45
C SER A 452 -18.27 -12.68 2.01
N LEU A 453 -16.98 -12.48 2.34
CA LEU A 453 -16.19 -13.48 3.07
C LEU A 453 -16.70 -13.65 4.51
N HIS A 454 -16.87 -12.54 5.22
CA HIS A 454 -17.23 -12.54 6.64
C HIS A 454 -18.68 -13.01 6.90
N ASN A 455 -19.64 -12.56 6.10
CA ASN A 455 -21.06 -12.88 6.29
C ASN A 455 -21.38 -14.37 6.09
N VAL A 456 -20.61 -15.09 5.27
CA VAL A 456 -20.77 -16.53 5.09
C VAL A 456 -20.09 -17.29 6.24
N GLN A 457 -18.96 -16.79 6.76
CA GLN A 457 -18.26 -17.37 7.91
C GLN A 457 -19.12 -17.36 9.20
N GLN A 458 -19.97 -16.33 9.38
CA GLN A 458 -20.97 -16.30 10.46
C GLN A 458 -22.12 -17.31 10.28
N CYS A 459 -22.41 -17.74 9.04
CA CYS A 459 -23.49 -18.70 8.77
C CYS A 459 -23.09 -20.14 9.17
N GLY A 460 -21.84 -20.53 8.89
CA GLY A 460 -21.30 -21.85 9.27
C GLY A 460 -21.17 -22.05 10.78
N ASN A 461 -20.88 -20.99 11.54
CA ASN A 461 -20.61 -21.09 12.98
C ASN A 461 -21.87 -21.20 13.88
N GLN A 462 -23.09 -21.24 13.35
CA GLN A 462 -24.30 -21.42 14.19
C GLN A 462 -24.39 -22.79 14.89
N GLY A 463 -23.55 -23.76 14.51
CA GLY A 463 -23.46 -25.07 15.17
C GLY A 463 -22.72 -25.09 16.52
N SER A 464 -21.87 -24.09 16.81
CA SER A 464 -21.03 -24.08 18.03
C SER A 464 -21.07 -22.73 18.75
N LYS A 465 -22.11 -22.54 19.56
CA LYS A 465 -22.18 -21.44 20.54
C LYS A 465 -21.24 -21.71 21.72
N LEU A 466 -19.94 -21.44 21.55
CA LEU A 466 -19.18 -20.90 22.68
C LEU A 466 -19.62 -19.45 22.86
N SER A 467 -19.95 -19.05 24.09
CA SER A 467 -20.55 -17.73 24.32
C SER A 467 -19.56 -16.59 24.02
N GLU A 468 -19.83 -15.85 22.95
CA GLU A 468 -19.28 -14.50 22.78
C GLU A 468 -19.69 -13.65 24.00
N SER A 469 -18.71 -13.29 24.82
CA SER A 469 -18.88 -12.34 25.91
C SER A 469 -19.19 -10.96 25.33
N LYS A 470 -20.48 -10.58 25.34
CA LYS A 470 -20.94 -9.26 24.89
C LYS A 470 -20.13 -8.16 25.55
N SER A 471 -19.38 -7.41 24.75
CA SER A 471 -18.68 -6.20 25.18
C SER A 471 -19.71 -5.13 25.59
N THR A 472 -20.08 -5.16 26.85
CA THR A 472 -20.94 -4.18 27.50
C THR A 472 -20.11 -3.56 28.61
N ASN A 473 -20.08 -2.22 28.67
CA ASN A 473 -19.25 -1.44 29.61
C ASN A 473 -19.20 -2.07 31.00
N MET A 474 -18.01 -2.50 31.44
CA MET A 474 -17.80 -2.99 32.79
C MET A 474 -16.60 -2.28 33.41
N GLU A 475 -16.86 -1.66 34.55
CA GLU A 475 -15.86 -0.95 35.35
C GLU A 475 -14.81 -1.92 35.90
N TYR A 476 -13.60 -1.40 36.16
CA TYR A 476 -12.49 -2.15 36.75
C TYR A 476 -12.92 -2.92 38.02
N THR A 477 -13.11 -4.23 37.87
CA THR A 477 -13.27 -5.17 38.98
C THR A 477 -12.37 -6.37 38.76
N LEU A 478 -11.33 -6.47 39.60
CA LEU A 478 -10.37 -7.57 39.60
C LEU A 478 -11.07 -8.88 39.99
N SER A 479 -11.24 -9.81 39.04
CA SER A 479 -11.69 -11.17 39.34
C SER A 479 -11.37 -12.18 38.22
N GLY A 480 -10.28 -12.94 38.37
CA GLY A 480 -10.22 -14.33 37.92
C GLY A 480 -10.23 -14.62 36.41
N GLN A 481 -9.23 -14.16 35.68
CA GLN A 481 -8.71 -14.87 34.51
C GLN A 481 -7.25 -15.24 34.80
N ASP A 482 -6.85 -16.48 34.50
CA ASP A 482 -5.47 -16.96 34.66
C ASP A 482 -4.55 -16.26 33.63
N VAL A 483 -4.15 -15.04 33.97
CA VAL A 483 -2.99 -14.40 33.37
C VAL A 483 -1.77 -15.20 33.83
N CYS A 484 -1.26 -16.07 32.97
CA CYS A 484 0.01 -16.75 33.20
C CYS A 484 1.08 -15.68 33.49
N LEU A 485 1.50 -15.58 34.75
CA LEU A 485 2.59 -14.70 35.15
C LEU A 485 3.84 -15.13 34.38
N PRO A 486 4.53 -14.21 33.68
CA PRO A 486 5.70 -14.56 32.90
C PRO A 486 6.79 -15.06 33.84
N ASN A 487 7.35 -16.24 33.53
CA ASN A 487 8.56 -16.70 34.20
C ASN A 487 9.73 -15.87 33.66
N ILE A 488 10.11 -14.82 34.40
CA ILE A 488 11.26 -13.96 34.09
C ILE A 488 12.49 -14.52 34.81
N GLU A 489 13.51 -14.88 34.04
CA GLU A 489 14.78 -15.41 34.52
C GLU A 489 15.94 -14.44 34.25
N GLY A 490 17.01 -14.56 35.03
CA GLY A 490 18.22 -13.74 34.90
C GLY A 490 18.33 -12.59 35.92
N SER A 491 19.54 -12.04 36.02
CA SER A 491 19.87 -11.01 37.03
C SER A 491 19.34 -9.63 36.64
N TYR A 492 18.80 -8.92 37.63
CA TYR A 492 18.33 -7.54 37.46
C TYR A 492 19.50 -6.57 37.24
N SER A 493 19.57 -5.95 36.06
CA SER A 493 20.66 -5.04 35.67
C SER A 493 20.40 -3.57 36.00
N GLY A 494 19.22 -3.22 36.54
CA GLY A 494 18.86 -1.84 36.90
C GLY A 494 18.37 -0.97 35.75
N VAL A 495 18.45 -1.46 34.50
CA VAL A 495 17.98 -0.74 33.30
C VAL A 495 16.63 -1.32 32.87
N CYS A 496 15.56 -0.62 33.24
CA CYS A 496 14.19 -0.94 32.83
C CYS A 496 13.75 -0.07 31.63
N PRO A 497 12.90 -0.59 30.73
CA PRO A 497 12.25 0.20 29.69
C PRO A 497 11.42 1.38 30.20
N SER A 498 11.35 2.47 29.42
CA SER A 498 10.44 3.60 29.63
C SER A 498 9.74 3.99 28.32
N SER A 499 8.51 4.49 28.37
CA SER A 499 7.72 4.86 27.19
C SER A 499 8.48 5.80 26.24
N GLY A 500 8.47 5.49 24.94
CA GLY A 500 9.26 6.18 23.91
C GLY A 500 10.69 5.68 23.74
N SER A 501 11.16 4.74 24.58
CA SER A 501 12.45 4.06 24.39
C SER A 501 12.41 3.09 23.21
N LEU A 502 13.54 2.89 22.56
CA LEU A 502 13.75 1.82 21.58
C LEU A 502 14.35 0.60 22.27
N LEU A 503 13.63 -0.51 22.25
CA LEU A 503 14.04 -1.80 22.80
C LEU A 503 14.55 -2.69 21.69
N CYS A 504 15.58 -3.49 21.99
CA CYS A 504 16.09 -4.54 21.12
C CYS A 504 15.95 -5.87 21.85
N ILE A 505 15.20 -6.81 21.28
CA ILE A 505 14.96 -8.14 21.82
C ILE A 505 15.44 -9.23 20.86
N SER A 506 15.80 -10.39 21.41
CA SER A 506 15.78 -11.67 20.72
C SER A 506 14.49 -12.40 21.08
N TYR A 507 13.86 -13.10 20.14
CA TYR A 507 12.67 -13.90 20.44
C TYR A 507 12.52 -15.13 19.53
N SER A 508 11.77 -16.12 20.02
CA SER A 508 11.26 -17.25 19.26
C SER A 508 9.82 -17.58 19.67
N VAL A 509 8.96 -17.86 18.69
CA VAL A 509 7.55 -18.19 18.83
C VAL A 509 7.31 -19.59 18.28
N SER A 510 6.79 -20.49 19.12
CA SER A 510 6.45 -21.86 18.72
C SER A 510 4.96 -22.14 18.86
N LEU A 511 4.38 -22.91 17.93
CA LEU A 511 3.08 -23.54 18.13
C LEU A 511 3.27 -24.70 19.09
N VAL A 512 2.46 -24.76 20.16
CA VAL A 512 2.48 -25.85 21.14
C VAL A 512 1.06 -26.37 21.34
N THR A 513 0.90 -27.70 21.29
CA THR A 513 -0.40 -28.34 21.54
C THR A 513 -0.64 -28.62 23.02
N GLU A 514 -1.91 -28.71 23.41
CA GLU A 514 -2.31 -29.01 24.79
C GLU A 514 -1.67 -30.32 25.29
N GLY A 515 -0.98 -30.26 26.43
CA GLY A 515 -0.15 -31.36 26.94
C GLY A 515 1.31 -31.33 26.49
N GLY A 516 1.71 -30.43 25.59
CA GLY A 516 3.10 -30.22 25.17
C GLY A 516 3.68 -31.33 24.29
N HIS A 517 2.83 -32.14 23.66
CA HIS A 517 3.24 -33.31 22.89
C HIS A 517 3.90 -32.95 21.55
N THR A 518 3.50 -31.82 20.95
CA THR A 518 4.18 -31.26 19.78
C THR A 518 4.53 -29.80 20.00
N LYS A 519 5.70 -29.40 19.50
CA LYS A 519 6.21 -28.03 19.52
C LYS A 519 6.88 -27.74 18.18
N GLU A 520 6.36 -26.76 17.45
CA GLU A 520 6.85 -26.37 16.13
C GLU A 520 7.24 -24.90 16.11
N LEU A 521 8.49 -24.58 15.76
CA LEU A 521 8.96 -23.20 15.65
C LEU A 521 8.29 -22.51 14.44
N ILE A 522 7.62 -21.38 14.67
CA ILE A 522 6.95 -20.60 13.61
C ILE A 522 7.78 -19.38 13.20
N GLU A 523 8.26 -18.61 14.16
CA GLU A 523 8.90 -17.31 13.92
C GLU A 523 10.02 -17.09 14.94
N SER A 524 11.20 -16.66 14.51
CA SER A 524 12.31 -16.30 15.42
C SER A 524 13.16 -15.19 14.85
N LYS A 525 13.68 -14.31 15.72
CA LYS A 525 14.66 -13.28 15.38
C LYS A 525 15.69 -13.10 16.49
N ASP A 526 16.95 -13.00 16.09
CA ASP A 526 18.06 -12.72 17.01
C ASP A 526 18.07 -11.25 17.45
N GLU A 527 17.82 -10.32 16.53
CA GLU A 527 17.68 -8.89 16.83
C GLU A 527 16.38 -8.33 16.24
N PHE A 528 15.55 -7.75 17.10
CA PHE A 528 14.31 -7.07 16.71
C PHE A 528 14.12 -5.79 17.53
N GLU A 529 14.15 -4.64 16.85
CA GLU A 529 14.01 -3.33 17.47
C GLU A 529 12.58 -2.80 17.44
N PHE A 530 12.04 -2.29 18.54
CA PHE A 530 10.71 -1.68 18.58
C PHE A 530 10.60 -0.55 19.60
N GLU A 531 9.69 0.40 19.38
CA GLU A 531 9.43 1.52 20.29
C GLU A 531 8.32 1.11 21.29
N ILE A 532 8.58 1.28 22.59
CA ILE A 532 7.63 0.93 23.65
C ILE A 532 6.66 2.09 23.95
N GLY A 533 5.40 1.75 24.22
CA GLY A 533 4.31 2.66 24.58
C GLY A 533 3.33 2.97 23.44
N ASN A 534 3.62 2.50 22.22
CA ASN A 534 2.84 2.79 21.00
C ASN A 534 2.17 1.56 20.38
N GLY A 535 2.17 0.40 21.05
CA GLY A 535 1.56 -0.83 20.50
C GLY A 535 2.27 -1.34 19.25
N THR A 536 3.60 -1.23 19.20
CA THR A 536 4.43 -1.63 18.04
C THR A 536 4.65 -3.15 17.96
N VAL A 537 4.27 -3.87 19.01
CA VAL A 537 4.29 -5.33 19.15
C VAL A 537 2.99 -5.78 19.82
N VAL A 538 2.75 -7.09 19.87
CA VAL A 538 1.55 -7.63 20.55
C VAL A 538 1.56 -7.25 22.04
N SER A 539 0.41 -6.82 22.56
CA SER A 539 0.28 -6.22 23.90
C SER A 539 0.80 -7.09 25.05
N THR A 540 0.64 -8.42 24.98
CA THR A 540 1.20 -9.35 25.98
C THR A 540 2.73 -9.29 25.99
N LEU A 541 3.37 -9.28 24.82
CA LEU A 541 4.82 -9.15 24.71
C LEU A 541 5.30 -7.80 25.24
N GLU A 542 4.62 -6.71 24.89
CA GLU A 542 4.95 -5.37 25.41
C GLU A 542 4.86 -5.34 26.95
N GLY A 543 3.79 -5.88 27.51
CA GLY A 543 3.59 -5.97 28.96
C GLY A 543 4.62 -6.85 29.68
N VAL A 544 5.10 -7.93 29.06
CA VAL A 544 6.19 -8.76 29.60
C VAL A 544 7.52 -8.02 29.54
N VAL A 545 7.90 -7.49 28.37
CA VAL A 545 9.20 -6.81 28.19
C VAL A 545 9.31 -5.54 29.04
N THR A 546 8.20 -4.83 29.32
CA THR A 546 8.18 -3.70 30.27
C THR A 546 8.66 -4.07 31.67
N GLN A 547 8.49 -5.34 32.08
CA GLN A 547 8.89 -5.85 33.40
C GLN A 547 10.31 -6.43 33.42
N MET A 548 10.96 -6.55 32.26
CA MET A 548 12.30 -7.12 32.11
C MET A 548 13.38 -6.05 32.21
N SER A 549 14.58 -6.46 32.62
CA SER A 549 15.82 -5.69 32.52
C SER A 549 16.76 -6.27 31.46
N VAL A 550 17.71 -5.47 30.99
CA VAL A 550 18.72 -5.90 30.00
C VAL A 550 19.46 -7.15 30.50
N GLY A 551 19.47 -8.21 29.68
CA GLY A 551 20.06 -9.52 29.98
C GLY A 551 19.10 -10.55 30.58
N GLN A 552 17.86 -10.19 30.91
CA GLN A 552 16.84 -11.14 31.35
C GLN A 552 16.14 -11.82 30.16
N CYS A 553 15.65 -13.03 30.40
CA CYS A 553 14.75 -13.74 29.49
C CYS A 553 13.39 -13.98 30.14
N ALA A 554 12.36 -14.17 29.32
CA ALA A 554 11.00 -14.43 29.77
C ALA A 554 10.34 -15.50 28.89
N HIS A 555 9.51 -16.32 29.54
CA HIS A 555 8.76 -17.39 28.91
C HIS A 555 7.28 -17.30 29.26
N PHE A 556 6.40 -17.31 28.25
CA PHE A 556 4.95 -17.18 28.43
C PHE A 556 4.16 -17.73 27.23
N ASN A 557 2.91 -18.10 27.48
CA ASN A 557 1.99 -18.58 26.45
C ASN A 557 0.97 -17.51 26.05
N MET A 558 0.50 -17.59 24.81
CA MET A 558 -0.50 -16.71 24.21
C MET A 558 -1.58 -17.50 23.48
N ASN A 559 -2.79 -16.95 23.45
CA ASN A 559 -3.87 -17.45 22.60
C ASN A 559 -3.48 -17.27 21.12
N LEU A 560 -4.03 -18.14 20.25
CA LEU A 560 -3.78 -18.08 18.81
C LEU A 560 -4.31 -16.77 18.20
N PRO A 561 -3.53 -16.07 17.35
CA PRO A 561 -4.07 -15.06 16.44
C PRO A 561 -4.90 -15.75 15.33
N PRO A 562 -5.61 -14.98 14.48
CA PRO A 562 -6.29 -15.53 13.31
C PRO A 562 -5.34 -16.38 12.46
N HIS A 563 -5.81 -17.55 12.03
CA HIS A 563 -4.96 -18.61 11.46
C HIS A 563 -4.17 -18.13 10.23
N GLU A 564 -4.69 -17.16 9.48
CA GLU A 564 -4.04 -16.56 8.32
C GLU A 564 -2.66 -15.95 8.66
N PHE A 565 -2.47 -15.43 9.88
CA PHE A 565 -1.17 -14.91 10.33
C PHE A 565 -0.17 -16.04 10.63
N ILE A 566 -0.64 -17.15 11.19
CA ILE A 566 0.20 -18.33 11.47
C ILE A 566 0.63 -18.98 10.14
N LEU A 567 -0.32 -19.19 9.23
CA LEU A 567 -0.10 -19.81 7.91
C LEU A 567 0.69 -18.91 6.95
N ALA A 568 0.78 -17.60 7.21
CA ALA A 568 1.68 -16.67 6.50
C ALA A 568 3.12 -16.65 7.05
N ALA A 569 3.32 -17.14 8.27
CA ALA A 569 4.61 -17.17 8.95
C ALA A 569 5.38 -18.48 8.71
N VAL A 570 4.69 -19.64 8.72
CA VAL A 570 5.32 -20.97 8.59
C VAL A 570 5.63 -21.33 7.13
N ASP A 571 6.75 -22.03 6.89
CA ASP A 571 7.20 -22.46 5.56
C ASP A 571 6.41 -23.62 4.95
N ASP A 572 5.90 -24.54 5.78
CA ASP A 572 4.93 -25.58 5.41
C ASP A 572 3.58 -25.39 6.13
N PRO A 573 2.66 -24.59 5.57
CA PRO A 573 1.34 -24.40 6.15
C PRO A 573 0.47 -25.67 6.15
N ALA A 574 0.75 -26.66 5.30
CA ALA A 574 -0.09 -27.85 5.19
C ALA A 574 0.00 -28.71 6.46
N ARG A 575 1.22 -28.85 7.02
CA ARG A 575 1.43 -29.48 8.33
C ARG A 575 0.68 -28.73 9.44
N ILE A 576 0.81 -27.41 9.49
CA ILE A 576 0.19 -26.57 10.52
C ILE A 576 -1.34 -26.63 10.49
N VAL A 577 -1.97 -26.63 9.30
CA VAL A 577 -3.44 -26.76 9.18
C VAL A 577 -3.94 -28.05 9.85
N SER A 578 -3.19 -29.16 9.73
CA SER A 578 -3.58 -30.41 10.38
C SER A 578 -3.51 -30.34 11.92
N LEU A 579 -2.49 -29.67 12.47
CA LEU A 579 -2.35 -29.44 13.93
C LEU A 579 -3.46 -28.53 14.46
N LEU A 580 -3.67 -27.37 13.82
CA LEU A 580 -4.72 -26.40 14.19
C LEU A 580 -6.15 -26.95 14.11
N SER A 581 -6.36 -28.03 13.35
CA SER A 581 -7.67 -28.68 13.17
C SER A 581 -7.90 -29.88 14.11
N SER A 582 -6.85 -30.36 14.81
CA SER A 582 -6.90 -31.62 15.58
C SER A 582 -6.68 -31.44 17.09
N GLU A 583 -5.89 -30.46 17.51
CA GLU A 583 -5.54 -30.25 18.92
C GLU A 583 -5.76 -28.78 19.33
N ILE A 584 -6.05 -28.55 20.62
CA ILE A 584 -6.10 -27.18 21.17
C ILE A 584 -4.66 -26.66 21.20
N CYS A 585 -4.37 -25.66 20.38
CA CYS A 585 -3.04 -25.10 20.23
C CYS A 585 -2.92 -23.74 20.96
N SER A 586 -1.70 -23.39 21.35
CA SER A 586 -1.31 -22.06 21.85
C SER A 586 0.03 -21.63 21.23
N LEU A 587 0.37 -20.34 21.33
CA LEU A 587 1.68 -19.83 20.97
C LEU A 587 2.55 -19.68 22.21
N GLU A 588 3.69 -20.37 22.23
CA GLU A 588 4.70 -20.27 23.27
C GLU A 588 5.78 -19.27 22.83
N TYR A 589 5.98 -18.21 23.63
CA TYR A 589 7.00 -17.19 23.41
C TYR A 589 8.18 -17.39 24.36
N HIS A 590 9.38 -17.34 23.81
CA HIS A 590 10.63 -17.17 24.55
C HIS A 590 11.32 -15.90 24.06
N VAL A 591 11.66 -15.00 24.98
CA VAL A 591 12.11 -13.62 24.68
C VAL A 591 13.30 -13.27 25.56
N THR A 592 14.30 -12.56 25.03
CA THR A 592 15.43 -12.01 25.79
C THR A 592 15.60 -10.52 25.50
N LEU A 593 15.69 -9.69 26.53
CA LEU A 593 15.90 -8.25 26.38
C LEU A 593 17.40 -7.94 26.22
N LEU A 594 17.82 -7.56 25.02
CA LEU A 594 19.24 -7.36 24.68
C LEU A 594 19.75 -5.95 25.00
N ARG A 595 18.91 -4.93 24.79
CA ARG A 595 19.30 -3.51 24.89
C ARG A 595 18.09 -2.60 25.00
N VAL A 596 18.25 -1.51 25.76
CA VAL A 596 17.31 -0.37 25.86
C VAL A 596 18.06 0.86 25.38
N THR A 597 17.42 1.67 24.53
CA THR A 597 17.91 2.98 24.08
C THR A 597 16.91 4.03 24.51
N GLU A 598 17.37 5.07 25.22
CA GLU A 598 16.51 6.13 25.76
C GLU A 598 15.77 6.91 24.65
N PRO A 599 14.62 7.56 24.97
CA PRO A 599 13.86 8.34 24.00
C PRO A 599 14.70 9.49 23.42
N SER A 600 14.67 9.66 22.10
CA SER A 600 15.37 10.76 21.43
C SER A 600 14.70 12.11 21.68
N GLU A 601 15.28 12.96 22.53
CA GLU A 601 14.83 14.34 22.72
C GLU A 601 15.25 15.25 21.54
N GLU A 602 14.28 15.93 20.91
CA GLU A 602 14.60 16.99 19.94
C GLU A 602 15.03 18.26 20.68
N ARG A 603 16.31 18.62 20.59
CA ARG A 603 16.89 19.80 21.24
C ARG A 603 16.23 21.09 20.75
N MET A 604 15.24 21.58 21.50
CA MET A 604 14.64 22.88 21.27
C MET A 604 15.55 24.01 21.78
N GLU A 605 15.99 24.89 20.87
CA GLU A 605 16.74 26.09 21.24
C GLU A 605 15.82 27.15 21.85
N GLN A 606 15.73 27.18 23.19
CA GLN A 606 14.97 28.19 23.91
C GLN A 606 15.79 29.48 24.10
N ALA A 607 15.18 30.63 23.82
CA ALA A 607 15.75 31.93 24.15
C ALA A 607 15.71 32.20 25.67
N LEU A 608 16.78 31.82 26.37
CA LEU A 608 16.91 31.95 27.83
C LEU A 608 17.04 33.41 28.33
N PHE A 609 17.31 34.36 27.42
CA PHE A 609 17.58 35.76 27.76
C PHE A 609 16.65 36.70 26.97
N SER A 610 16.16 37.76 27.61
CA SER A 610 15.36 38.82 26.99
C SER A 610 15.99 40.19 27.26
N PRO A 611 16.51 40.91 26.24
CA PRO A 611 16.67 40.46 24.86
C PRO A 611 17.68 39.29 24.75
N PRO A 612 17.73 38.55 23.62
CA PRO A 612 18.65 37.44 23.43
C PRO A 612 20.11 37.81 23.71
N LEU A 613 20.90 36.87 24.27
CA LEU A 613 22.28 37.13 24.68
C LEU A 613 23.18 37.63 23.53
N SER A 614 22.93 37.18 22.30
CA SER A 614 23.58 37.69 21.09
C SER A 614 23.33 39.19 20.89
N LYS A 615 22.08 39.65 21.06
CA LYS A 615 21.72 41.08 20.98
C LYS A 615 22.30 41.88 22.14
N GLN A 616 22.28 41.37 23.37
CA GLN A 616 22.90 42.05 24.52
C GLN A 616 24.39 42.33 24.29
N ARG A 617 25.14 41.36 23.73
CA ARG A 617 26.56 41.51 23.41
C ARG A 617 26.80 42.60 22.35
N VAL A 618 25.99 42.61 21.29
CA VAL A 618 26.06 43.64 20.24
C VAL A 618 25.74 45.02 20.81
N GLU A 619 24.65 45.16 21.57
CA GLU A 619 24.26 46.44 22.17
C GLU A 619 25.34 46.99 23.12
N TYR A 620 25.92 46.14 23.96
CA TYR A 620 27.03 46.49 24.84
C TYR A 620 28.25 47.01 24.05
N ALA A 621 28.63 46.32 22.97
CA ALA A 621 29.73 46.74 22.09
C ALA A 621 29.42 48.10 21.41
N VAL A 622 28.23 48.27 20.85
CA VAL A 622 27.78 49.52 20.22
C VAL A 622 27.81 50.69 21.21
N GLN A 623 27.38 50.49 22.46
CA GLN A 623 27.42 51.52 23.50
C GLN A 623 28.86 51.97 23.84
N HIS A 624 29.82 51.05 23.89
CA HIS A 624 31.23 51.40 24.14
C HIS A 624 31.89 52.06 22.94
N ILE A 625 31.64 51.55 21.73
CA ILE A 625 32.15 52.12 20.48
C ILE A 625 31.72 53.59 20.35
N LYS A 626 30.43 53.90 20.58
CA LYS A 626 29.90 55.27 20.60
C LYS A 626 30.59 56.19 21.62
N LYS A 627 30.93 55.68 22.81
CA LYS A 627 31.63 56.44 23.87
C LYS A 627 33.11 56.69 23.58
N SER A 628 33.73 55.87 22.72
CA SER A 628 35.18 55.88 22.48
C SER A 628 35.68 56.95 21.50
N SER A 629 34.79 57.56 20.72
CA SER A 629 35.13 58.50 19.62
C SER A 629 36.15 57.94 18.60
N ALA A 630 36.24 56.63 18.45
CA ALA A 630 37.13 55.99 17.49
C ALA A 630 36.76 56.34 16.03
N LYS A 631 37.78 56.39 15.17
CA LYS A 631 37.67 56.57 13.70
C LYS A 631 37.68 55.27 12.91
N THR A 632 38.25 54.19 13.47
CA THR A 632 38.37 52.90 12.76
C THR A 632 38.04 51.76 13.71
N LEU A 633 37.20 50.83 13.23
CA LEU A 633 36.82 49.60 13.92
C LEU A 633 37.27 48.39 13.10
N VAL A 634 37.80 47.38 13.79
CA VAL A 634 38.02 46.05 13.23
C VAL A 634 37.24 45.03 14.06
N ASP A 635 36.33 44.31 13.42
CA ASP A 635 35.49 43.27 14.01
C ASP A 635 36.07 41.89 13.65
N PHE A 636 36.76 41.26 14.60
CA PHE A 636 37.39 39.96 14.43
C PHE A 636 36.42 38.84 14.80
N GLY A 637 36.09 37.97 13.85
CA GLY A 637 35.01 37.00 13.97
C GLY A 637 33.63 37.62 13.69
N CYS A 638 33.54 38.53 12.71
CA CYS A 638 32.33 39.30 12.43
C CYS A 638 31.11 38.44 12.00
N GLY A 639 31.32 37.17 11.65
CA GLY A 639 30.25 36.23 11.35
C GLY A 639 29.36 36.70 10.20
N SER A 640 28.04 36.74 10.41
CA SER A 640 27.07 37.27 9.45
C SER A 640 26.98 38.80 9.45
N GLY A 641 27.80 39.50 10.23
CA GLY A 641 27.89 40.98 10.23
C GLY A 641 26.97 41.69 11.23
N SER A 642 26.35 40.99 12.19
CA SER A 642 25.31 41.58 13.06
C SER A 642 25.76 42.79 13.89
N LEU A 643 27.04 42.88 14.27
CA LEU A 643 27.58 44.07 14.93
C LEU A 643 27.75 45.24 13.95
N LEU A 644 28.22 44.97 12.73
CA LEU A 644 28.40 45.96 11.67
C LEU A 644 27.04 46.53 11.23
N ASP A 645 26.06 45.66 11.02
CA ASP A 645 24.65 45.99 10.75
C ASP A 645 24.08 46.91 11.84
N SER A 646 24.17 46.49 13.11
CA SER A 646 23.72 47.30 14.26
C SER A 646 24.51 48.60 14.48
N LEU A 647 25.67 48.80 13.85
CA LEU A 647 26.43 50.06 13.89
C LEU A 647 26.00 51.03 12.78
N LEU A 648 25.45 50.54 11.66
CA LEU A 648 24.90 51.37 10.58
C LEU A 648 23.60 52.06 11.01
N ASP A 649 22.79 51.41 11.86
CA ASP A 649 21.53 51.93 12.41
C ASP A 649 21.70 53.18 13.31
N TYR A 650 22.93 53.58 13.66
CA TYR A 650 23.17 54.71 14.55
C TYR A 650 24.26 55.66 14.05
N PRO A 651 24.15 56.96 14.33
CA PRO A 651 25.26 57.88 14.12
C PRO A 651 26.44 57.50 15.02
N THR A 652 27.60 57.27 14.41
CA THR A 652 28.88 57.00 15.09
C THR A 652 29.99 57.87 14.49
N SER A 653 31.12 57.99 15.18
CA SER A 653 32.32 58.71 14.69
C SER A 653 33.21 57.86 13.77
N LEU A 654 32.77 56.66 13.37
CA LEU A 654 33.56 55.73 12.60
C LEU A 654 33.65 56.16 11.13
N GLU A 655 34.87 56.31 10.64
CA GLU A 655 35.20 56.62 9.24
C GLU A 655 35.48 55.34 8.44
N LYS A 656 35.89 54.26 9.11
CA LYS A 656 36.20 52.97 8.50
C LYS A 656 35.83 51.79 9.40
N MET A 657 35.11 50.82 8.85
CA MET A 657 34.83 49.53 9.50
C MET A 657 35.42 48.39 8.67
N VAL A 658 35.96 47.37 9.35
CA VAL A 658 36.54 46.18 8.71
C VAL A 658 36.05 44.95 9.47
N GLY A 659 35.28 44.07 8.81
CA GLY A 659 34.99 42.74 9.33
C GLY A 659 36.02 41.72 8.84
N ALA A 660 36.50 40.85 9.71
CA ALA A 660 37.39 39.75 9.37
C ALA A 660 36.87 38.43 9.95
N ASP A 661 36.73 37.40 9.12
CA ASP A 661 36.26 36.07 9.50
C ASP A 661 36.92 35.01 8.60
N LEU A 662 36.88 33.74 9.00
CA LEU A 662 37.38 32.60 8.20
C LEU A 662 36.24 31.94 7.39
N SER A 663 34.98 32.14 7.77
CA SER A 663 33.81 31.57 7.11
C SER A 663 33.41 32.39 5.89
N GLN A 664 33.78 31.92 4.69
CA GLN A 664 33.34 32.52 3.43
C GLN A 664 31.81 32.65 3.35
N LYS A 665 31.05 31.65 3.83
CA LYS A 665 29.57 31.69 3.86
C LYS A 665 29.03 32.80 4.76
N SER A 666 29.70 33.07 5.89
CA SER A 666 29.31 34.13 6.81
C SER A 666 29.68 35.51 6.25
N LEU A 667 30.90 35.67 5.73
CA LEU A 667 31.34 36.88 5.03
C LEU A 667 30.44 37.24 3.83
N SER A 668 29.98 36.25 3.05
CA SER A 668 29.05 36.48 1.94
C SER A 668 27.66 36.98 2.39
N ARG A 669 27.28 36.77 3.66
CA ARG A 669 26.09 37.38 4.27
C ARG A 669 26.42 38.78 4.80
N ALA A 670 27.50 38.91 5.57
CA ALA A 670 27.97 40.19 6.12
C ALA A 670 28.16 41.26 5.03
N ALA A 671 28.72 40.88 3.89
CA ALA A 671 28.94 41.78 2.76
C ALA A 671 27.65 42.42 2.21
N ARG A 672 26.48 41.80 2.36
CA ARG A 672 25.21 42.36 1.87
C ARG A 672 24.82 43.64 2.60
N TYR A 673 25.16 43.76 3.89
CA TYR A 673 24.96 44.97 4.68
C TYR A 673 25.98 46.08 4.34
N CYS A 674 27.04 45.76 3.59
CA CYS A 674 28.09 46.69 3.19
C CYS A 674 28.02 47.11 1.71
N ILE A 675 27.04 46.59 0.95
CA ILE A 675 26.77 47.02 -0.43
C ILE A 675 25.72 48.13 -0.36
N PRO A 676 25.98 49.35 -0.87
CA PRO A 676 24.96 50.37 -0.97
C PRO A 676 23.87 49.96 -1.97
N ASN A 677 22.60 50.24 -1.64
CA ASN A 677 21.46 50.18 -2.56
C ASN A 677 21.56 51.27 -3.64
#